data_AF-C4RKK8-F1
#
_entry.id   AF-C4RKK8-F1
#
_cell.length_a   1.000
_cell.length_b   1.000
_cell.length_c   1.000
_cell.angle_alpha   90.00
_cell.angle_beta   90.00
_cell.angle_gamma   90.00
#
_symmetry.space_group_name_H-M   'P 1'
#
loop_
_entity.id
_entity.type
_entity.pdbx_description
1 polymer ?
#
loop_
_entity_poly.entity_id
_entity_poly.type
_entity_poly.pdbx_seq_one_letter_code
_entity_poly.pdbx_strand_id
1 'polypeptide(L)'
;MPGQGPPGPAAGRSGPVAAAWAPPGCRRVGADPGGPAAGHGRGGHPGGPPPAGTPRTHDVPAERTHGLPAERTRGVPAGGGAPDGDARPAARGLVAAAAPGVRRRVGHLDGDLPRRGRWRRGVRRVHRRGHRRRRRSGDVRRGLRRPAGGRHGAAESHPAATGRRAAGGSRPTPPSRPLNRPNRILEDPMTAGQRSARTWLPYPVAVVAGLAVIAAAYVIVRPAPGADRSGCVALEVNSSTEKAALVGQLAARYNAADRRFGGRCAEVTVHGLNSGKAMEALAAGNWSGRQPTVPAPQVWLPTSSLWTGRLRLLDEQAGRAAQTPDRYPSIANSPLVIAMPLEKGELVRQRGRLGWADILGLSGDAGWAAFGRPEWGRFTFGKDNPNLSTSGLAATIATYYAAVRRASDLTKADLAKPAVTQFVRRIEANVSHYSDDSVDLLRDLAEADLGGAGDARARDMSAIVVQEELLYQYNEGQLSPIPGQKPRVPLVAVHPSEGTFNLDHPYVVLPSADQAQQAAAQDFLAFLQDDPQQRSFTDLGFRDHERRASDALVAAVRGGPEGQLTYFDPPAPEVVDAILRGWSTLRKKANILLAVDTSGSMNARVGGRTRFQVATTAADRAVGLLNSADRVALWSFSSETDQRRGKPYSEEIRLGPYDRAAFTRRLTGLRVGGNTALYATVRAAHRRLLDNHDPDRINAVVVLTDGKNEYPRDNDLDRLLADIELDPNRPVKVFCVAFDRESDLAALDRIAGASAGKAFDATDPATIDEAFVKLVSSF
;
A
#
# COMPACT_ATOMS: atom_id res chain seq x y z
N MET A 1 -44.86 35.51 -40.57
CA MET A 1 -46.05 36.38 -40.52
C MET A 1 -47.29 35.50 -40.37
N PRO A 2 -48.26 35.83 -39.51
CA PRO A 2 -48.18 36.57 -38.24
C PRO A 2 -48.74 35.67 -37.07
N GLY A 3 -48.71 36.02 -35.78
CA GLY A 3 -48.14 37.18 -35.09
C GLY A 3 -49.19 38.17 -34.56
N GLN A 4 -49.43 38.21 -33.23
CA GLN A 4 -49.88 39.42 -32.52
C GLN A 4 -49.92 39.31 -30.98
N GLY A 5 -49.56 40.41 -30.35
CA GLY A 5 -49.89 40.94 -29.02
C GLY A 5 -49.68 42.47 -29.13
N PRO A 6 -49.43 43.26 -28.07
CA PRO A 6 -49.67 43.08 -26.62
C PRO A 6 -50.77 44.10 -26.15
N PRO A 7 -50.85 44.56 -24.87
CA PRO A 7 -49.95 45.59 -24.29
C PRO A 7 -49.69 45.49 -22.76
N GLY A 8 -48.96 46.48 -22.20
CA GLY A 8 -48.91 46.84 -20.76
C GLY A 8 -49.05 48.38 -20.63
N PRO A 9 -48.50 49.09 -19.60
CA PRO A 9 -47.92 48.66 -18.31
C PRO A 9 -48.35 49.58 -17.09
N ALA A 10 -47.60 49.52 -15.96
CA ALA A 10 -47.28 50.61 -14.99
C ALA A 10 -47.81 50.59 -13.52
N ALA A 11 -47.01 51.24 -12.64
CA ALA A 11 -47.19 51.63 -11.22
C ALA A 11 -47.24 50.53 -10.12
N GLY A 12 -46.70 50.72 -8.90
CA GLY A 12 -45.80 51.78 -8.38
C GLY A 12 -45.82 51.96 -6.83
N ARG A 13 -44.73 52.53 -6.25
CA ARG A 13 -44.48 52.85 -4.79
C ARG A 13 -44.05 51.65 -3.90
N SER A 14 -43.25 51.82 -2.82
CA SER A 14 -42.39 52.94 -2.35
C SER A 14 -41.34 52.45 -1.33
N GLY A 15 -40.24 53.21 -1.14
CA GLY A 15 -39.12 52.88 -0.25
C GLY A 15 -39.10 53.62 1.12
N PRO A 16 -37.92 53.97 1.70
CA PRO A 16 -37.53 53.39 3.00
C PRO A 16 -37.07 54.39 4.09
N VAL A 17 -36.85 53.87 5.31
CA VAL A 17 -36.24 54.57 6.47
C VAL A 17 -35.28 53.60 7.20
N ALA A 18 -34.21 54.09 7.85
CA ALA A 18 -33.22 53.24 8.52
C ALA A 18 -32.48 53.93 9.70
N ALA A 19 -31.94 53.13 10.63
CA ALA A 19 -30.97 53.50 11.67
C ALA A 19 -29.98 52.31 11.83
N ALA A 20 -28.64 52.42 11.83
CA ALA A 20 -27.65 53.37 12.39
C ALA A 20 -27.17 53.02 13.80
N TRP A 21 -25.85 53.09 14.05
CA TRP A 21 -25.16 53.67 15.24
C TRP A 21 -23.61 53.53 15.13
N ALA A 22 -22.88 54.63 15.40
CA ALA A 22 -21.41 54.80 15.46
C ALA A 22 -21.10 56.30 15.79
N PRO A 23 -19.83 56.79 15.95
CA PRO A 23 -18.53 56.13 16.14
C PRO A 23 -18.09 56.29 17.63
N PRO A 24 -17.05 57.02 18.14
CA PRO A 24 -15.84 57.69 17.60
C PRO A 24 -14.52 56.89 17.86
N GLY A 25 -13.29 57.34 17.54
CA GLY A 25 -12.83 58.44 16.68
C GLY A 25 -11.51 59.11 17.15
N CYS A 26 -10.49 59.26 16.26
CA CYS A 26 -9.32 60.14 16.48
C CYS A 26 -8.63 60.60 15.17
N ARG A 27 -7.55 61.41 15.26
CA ARG A 27 -7.22 62.51 14.30
C ARG A 27 -6.21 62.25 13.15
N ARG A 28 -6.31 63.14 12.15
CA ARG A 28 -5.53 63.31 10.89
C ARG A 28 -4.03 63.66 11.03
N VAL A 29 -3.25 63.31 10.00
CA VAL A 29 -2.29 64.14 9.19
C VAL A 29 -2.22 63.53 7.76
N GLY A 30 -2.00 64.23 6.63
CA GLY A 30 -2.10 65.66 6.33
C GLY A 30 -1.13 66.21 5.23
N ALA A 31 -1.62 66.37 3.98
CA ALA A 31 -1.08 67.20 2.86
C ALA A 31 0.30 66.83 2.20
N ASP A 32 0.63 67.18 0.94
CA ASP A 32 -0.14 67.40 -0.31
C ASP A 32 0.77 67.20 -1.58
N PRO A 33 0.77 67.90 -2.76
CA PRO A 33 0.71 67.22 -4.06
C PRO A 33 1.86 67.48 -5.07
N GLY A 34 1.83 66.83 -6.25
CA GLY A 34 2.68 67.19 -7.41
C GLY A 34 2.49 66.36 -8.71
N GLY A 35 1.86 66.96 -9.74
CA GLY A 35 1.99 66.57 -11.16
C GLY A 35 2.75 67.66 -11.96
N PRO A 36 2.72 67.74 -13.32
CA PRO A 36 1.79 67.07 -14.24
C PRO A 36 2.34 66.55 -15.62
N ALA A 37 1.48 65.79 -16.33
CA ALA A 37 1.19 65.71 -17.79
C ALA A 37 2.23 65.95 -18.92
N ALA A 38 2.35 64.97 -19.83
CA ALA A 38 2.19 65.05 -21.32
C ALA A 38 2.48 63.67 -21.99
N GLY A 39 1.98 63.27 -23.17
CA GLY A 39 0.93 63.81 -24.04
C GLY A 39 0.92 63.18 -25.46
N HIS A 40 -0.26 62.77 -25.99
CA HIS A 40 -0.56 62.26 -27.35
C HIS A 40 -0.04 60.84 -27.74
N GLY A 41 -0.68 60.06 -28.64
CA GLY A 41 -1.87 60.33 -29.48
C GLY A 41 -2.59 59.08 -30.05
N ARG A 42 -3.77 59.29 -30.67
CA ARG A 42 -4.74 58.30 -31.23
C ARG A 42 -4.29 57.77 -32.62
N GLY A 43 -4.83 56.73 -33.28
CA GLY A 43 -5.93 55.75 -33.01
C GLY A 43 -6.62 55.32 -34.34
N GLY A 44 -7.37 54.19 -34.43
CA GLY A 44 -8.16 53.85 -35.64
C GLY A 44 -8.75 52.42 -35.79
N HIS A 45 -9.97 52.32 -36.32
CA HIS A 45 -10.79 51.11 -36.66
C HIS A 45 -12.04 51.60 -37.47
N PRO A 46 -12.91 50.77 -38.11
CA PRO A 46 -12.91 49.32 -38.40
C PRO A 46 -13.23 48.99 -39.91
N GLY A 47 -13.55 47.74 -40.30
CA GLY A 47 -14.22 47.45 -41.61
C GLY A 47 -14.15 46.00 -42.18
N GLY A 48 -15.06 45.66 -43.12
CA GLY A 48 -15.16 44.39 -43.89
C GLY A 48 -16.62 43.92 -44.08
N PRO A 49 -16.94 42.76 -44.72
CA PRO A 49 -16.26 41.92 -45.74
C PRO A 49 -16.83 42.27 -47.15
N PRO A 50 -17.24 41.38 -48.12
CA PRO A 50 -16.90 40.00 -48.57
C PRO A 50 -16.38 40.05 -50.06
N PRO A 51 -16.72 39.21 -51.10
CA PRO A 51 -17.28 37.84 -51.25
C PRO A 51 -16.57 36.91 -52.31
N ALA A 52 -17.20 35.76 -52.64
CA ALA A 52 -17.02 34.86 -53.80
C ALA A 52 -15.72 34.01 -53.93
N GLY A 53 -15.77 32.71 -54.31
CA GLY A 53 -16.91 31.85 -54.67
C GLY A 53 -16.57 30.33 -54.71
N THR A 54 -17.54 29.48 -55.06
CA THR A 54 -17.45 27.99 -55.06
C THR A 54 -17.83 27.39 -56.43
N PRO A 55 -17.57 26.09 -56.70
CA PRO A 55 -18.72 25.17 -56.81
C PRO A 55 -18.46 23.73 -56.26
N ARG A 56 -19.41 22.82 -56.56
CA ARG A 56 -19.51 21.40 -56.14
C ARG A 56 -20.12 20.58 -57.32
N THR A 57 -20.39 19.26 -57.31
CA THR A 57 -20.33 18.16 -56.30
C THR A 57 -20.30 16.80 -57.02
N HIS A 58 -19.98 15.69 -56.32
CA HIS A 58 -20.21 14.28 -56.72
C HIS A 58 -19.38 13.81 -57.95
N ASP A 59 -19.14 12.51 -58.23
CA ASP A 59 -19.89 11.27 -57.96
C ASP A 59 -19.02 10.01 -57.66
N VAL A 60 -19.67 8.88 -57.32
CA VAL A 60 -19.07 7.54 -57.05
C VAL A 60 -19.98 6.40 -57.56
N PRO A 61 -19.47 5.46 -58.39
CA PRO A 61 -19.45 4.00 -58.05
C PRO A 61 -18.06 3.36 -58.32
N ALA A 62 -17.58 2.34 -57.59
CA ALA A 62 -17.94 0.89 -57.61
C ALA A 62 -17.54 0.18 -58.94
N GLU A 63 -17.00 -1.05 -59.01
CA GLU A 63 -17.13 -2.24 -58.12
C GLU A 63 -15.85 -3.14 -58.01
N ARG A 64 -15.94 -4.13 -57.10
CA ARG A 64 -15.50 -5.57 -57.13
C ARG A 64 -14.74 -6.10 -58.39
N THR A 65 -13.91 -7.16 -58.38
CA THR A 65 -13.67 -8.28 -57.42
C THR A 65 -12.37 -9.06 -57.72
N HIS A 66 -11.89 -9.88 -56.76
CA HIS A 66 -11.07 -11.11 -56.88
C HIS A 66 -9.74 -11.15 -57.68
N GLY A 67 -8.72 -11.85 -57.14
CA GLY A 67 -7.53 -12.26 -57.89
C GLY A 67 -6.36 -12.83 -57.06
N LEU A 68 -6.44 -14.11 -56.65
CA LEU A 68 -5.25 -14.92 -56.32
C LEU A 68 -4.90 -15.78 -57.53
N PRO A 69 -3.61 -16.11 -57.75
CA PRO A 69 -3.21 -17.51 -57.52
C PRO A 69 -1.82 -17.65 -56.84
N ALA A 70 -1.41 -18.91 -56.63
CA ALA A 70 -0.10 -19.30 -56.12
C ALA A 70 0.97 -19.30 -57.27
N GLU A 71 2.26 -19.64 -57.10
CA GLU A 71 2.74 -20.97 -56.69
C GLU A 71 4.18 -21.02 -56.11
N ARG A 72 4.60 -22.25 -55.79
CA ARG A 72 5.78 -22.69 -55.04
C ARG A 72 7.11 -22.54 -55.80
N THR A 73 8.21 -22.54 -55.05
CA THR A 73 9.38 -23.40 -55.37
C THR A 73 10.22 -23.72 -54.12
N ARG A 74 11.08 -24.74 -54.20
CA ARG A 74 11.99 -25.20 -53.11
C ARG A 74 13.45 -24.97 -53.52
N GLY A 75 14.35 -24.79 -52.55
CA GLY A 75 15.79 -24.87 -52.78
C GLY A 75 16.62 -24.83 -51.49
N VAL A 76 17.38 -25.90 -51.22
CA VAL A 76 18.40 -26.00 -50.15
C VAL A 76 19.60 -26.74 -50.75
N PRO A 77 20.84 -26.31 -50.43
CA PRO A 77 21.83 -27.31 -50.02
C PRO A 77 22.73 -26.87 -48.84
N ALA A 78 23.24 -27.86 -48.10
CA ALA A 78 24.48 -27.77 -47.32
C ALA A 78 25.64 -28.32 -48.19
N GLY A 79 26.93 -28.20 -47.87
CA GLY A 79 27.63 -27.57 -46.73
C GLY A 79 29.00 -28.24 -46.50
N GLY A 80 29.80 -27.76 -45.53
CA GLY A 80 31.05 -28.39 -45.08
C GLY A 80 32.33 -27.99 -45.84
N GLY A 81 33.47 -27.95 -45.13
CA GLY A 81 34.79 -27.66 -45.71
C GLY A 81 35.80 -27.03 -44.75
N ALA A 82 36.67 -27.86 -44.17
CA ALA A 82 37.94 -27.55 -43.49
C ALA A 82 38.97 -28.62 -43.97
N PRO A 83 40.31 -28.57 -43.73
CA PRO A 83 40.99 -27.89 -42.60
C PRO A 83 42.43 -27.33 -42.88
N ASP A 84 43.15 -27.06 -41.79
CA ASP A 84 44.62 -27.07 -41.57
C ASP A 84 45.58 -26.03 -42.20
N GLY A 85 46.63 -25.68 -41.44
CA GLY A 85 47.72 -24.77 -41.82
C GLY A 85 48.48 -24.18 -40.61
N ASP A 86 49.57 -24.82 -40.19
CA ASP A 86 50.30 -24.55 -38.93
C ASP A 86 51.49 -23.56 -39.10
N ALA A 87 51.77 -22.72 -38.09
CA ALA A 87 53.09 -22.09 -37.86
C ALA A 87 53.21 -21.31 -36.53
N ARG A 88 54.33 -21.50 -35.81
CA ARG A 88 54.86 -20.58 -34.76
C ARG A 88 56.17 -19.95 -35.25
N PRO A 89 56.64 -18.82 -34.67
CA PRO A 89 57.66 -18.94 -33.60
C PRO A 89 57.60 -17.82 -32.54
N ALA A 90 58.57 -17.78 -31.61
CA ALA A 90 58.74 -16.69 -30.64
C ALA A 90 60.22 -16.50 -30.22
N ALA A 91 60.75 -15.26 -30.24
CA ALA A 91 61.97 -14.85 -29.50
C ALA A 91 62.26 -13.33 -29.45
N ARG A 92 62.46 -12.80 -28.23
CA ARG A 92 63.40 -11.75 -27.74
C ARG A 92 64.04 -10.68 -28.70
N GLY A 93 63.89 -9.40 -28.32
CA GLY A 93 65.02 -8.63 -27.72
C GLY A 93 65.46 -7.24 -28.28
N LEU A 94 65.52 -6.22 -27.38
CA LEU A 94 66.48 -5.07 -27.35
C LEU A 94 66.35 -3.98 -28.48
N VAL A 95 66.72 -2.67 -28.35
CA VAL A 95 67.15 -1.79 -27.21
C VAL A 95 66.93 -0.27 -27.53
N ALA A 96 66.74 0.56 -26.48
CA ALA A 96 66.84 2.05 -26.43
C ALA A 96 65.99 2.92 -27.40
N ALA A 97 65.63 4.19 -27.11
CA ALA A 97 65.91 5.11 -26.00
C ALA A 97 64.56 5.70 -25.45
N ALA A 98 64.33 6.92 -24.91
CA ALA A 98 65.11 8.14 -24.62
C ALA A 98 64.42 8.97 -23.48
N ALA A 99 64.96 10.15 -23.12
CA ALA A 99 64.32 11.18 -22.27
C ALA A 99 64.85 12.58 -22.62
N PRO A 100 64.24 13.68 -22.11
CA PRO A 100 64.85 14.32 -20.92
C PRO A 100 63.83 14.89 -19.90
N GLY A 101 64.32 15.46 -18.79
CA GLY A 101 63.51 16.15 -17.77
C GLY A 101 64.37 17.09 -16.88
N VAL A 102 63.76 17.81 -15.93
CA VAL A 102 64.42 18.82 -15.09
C VAL A 102 64.01 18.69 -13.60
N ARG A 103 64.94 19.03 -12.68
CA ARG A 103 64.75 19.08 -11.21
C ARG A 103 65.50 20.29 -10.60
N ARG A 104 64.95 20.88 -9.53
CA ARG A 104 65.62 21.54 -8.36
C ARG A 104 64.58 21.51 -7.20
N ARG A 105 64.86 21.15 -5.93
CA ARG A 105 65.85 21.59 -4.90
C ARG A 105 65.69 23.06 -4.48
N VAL A 106 65.78 23.46 -3.20
CA VAL A 106 65.61 22.77 -1.87
C VAL A 106 65.55 23.89 -0.80
N GLY A 107 64.94 23.64 0.37
CA GLY A 107 64.94 24.57 1.53
C GLY A 107 64.66 23.84 2.84
N HIS A 108 65.13 24.35 3.98
CA HIS A 108 65.18 23.63 5.27
C HIS A 108 65.24 24.60 6.45
N LEU A 109 64.67 24.24 7.61
CA LEU A 109 65.14 24.54 8.98
C LEU A 109 64.20 23.90 10.06
N ASP A 110 64.84 23.51 11.16
CA ASP A 110 64.46 23.03 12.52
C ASP A 110 63.00 23.15 13.04
N GLY A 111 62.50 22.32 13.98
CA GLY A 111 63.07 21.19 14.78
C GLY A 111 62.41 21.13 16.19
N ASP A 112 62.42 20.07 17.02
CA ASP A 112 62.75 18.63 16.88
C ASP A 112 61.90 17.76 17.87
N LEU A 113 62.47 17.20 18.95
CA LEU A 113 61.88 16.08 19.74
C LEU A 113 62.24 16.12 21.25
N PRO A 114 61.44 15.46 22.13
CA PRO A 114 61.77 14.07 22.55
C PRO A 114 60.54 13.14 22.57
N ARG A 115 60.55 11.86 22.12
CA ARG A 115 61.44 10.67 22.30
C ARG A 115 61.16 9.79 23.53
N ARG A 116 61.08 8.48 23.26
CA ARG A 116 60.93 7.29 24.15
C ARG A 116 59.47 7.04 24.61
N GLY A 117 59.01 5.79 24.79
CA GLY A 117 59.71 4.49 24.75
C GLY A 117 58.93 3.34 24.07
N ARG A 118 59.62 2.21 23.88
CA ARG A 118 59.15 0.95 23.26
C ARG A 118 58.86 -0.08 24.37
N TRP A 119 57.97 -1.07 24.16
CA TRP A 119 58.23 -2.54 24.34
C TRP A 119 56.96 -3.42 24.50
N ARG A 120 57.13 -4.64 23.96
CA ARG A 120 56.24 -5.78 23.68
C ARG A 120 55.24 -6.28 24.75
N ARG A 121 54.16 -6.90 24.23
CA ARG A 121 53.46 -8.15 24.66
C ARG A 121 53.47 -8.53 26.16
N GLY A 122 52.28 -8.63 26.75
CA GLY A 122 52.02 -9.46 27.93
C GLY A 122 50.60 -10.05 27.92
N VAL A 123 50.49 -11.39 27.94
CA VAL A 123 49.20 -12.09 28.08
C VAL A 123 49.06 -12.56 29.53
N ARG A 124 47.92 -12.28 30.19
CA ARG A 124 47.47 -13.05 31.37
C ARG A 124 45.96 -12.93 31.59
N ARG A 125 45.32 -14.06 31.90
CA ARG A 125 43.96 -14.13 32.46
C ARG A 125 44.00 -13.77 33.95
N VAL A 126 42.88 -13.29 34.51
CA VAL A 126 42.61 -13.32 35.95
C VAL A 126 41.19 -13.86 36.18
N HIS A 127 41.05 -14.86 37.06
CA HIS A 127 39.75 -15.33 37.55
C HIS A 127 39.30 -14.51 38.77
N ARG A 128 37.98 -14.36 38.94
CA ARG A 128 37.35 -14.20 40.26
C ARG A 128 36.10 -15.08 40.40
N ARG A 129 36.28 -16.24 41.05
CA ARG A 129 35.33 -16.67 42.10
C ARG A 129 35.67 -15.82 43.35
N GLY A 130 34.77 -15.42 44.24
CA GLY A 130 33.33 -15.66 44.34
C GLY A 130 32.97 -16.19 45.74
N HIS A 131 31.91 -15.68 46.38
CA HIS A 131 31.41 -16.23 47.65
C HIS A 131 29.90 -16.02 47.84
N ARG A 132 29.21 -17.06 48.32
CA ARG A 132 27.88 -16.99 48.97
C ARG A 132 28.07 -17.20 50.48
N ARG A 133 27.25 -16.56 51.32
CA ARG A 133 26.80 -17.12 52.61
C ARG A 133 25.40 -16.59 52.97
N ARG A 134 24.69 -17.34 53.82
CA ARG A 134 23.32 -17.07 54.32
C ARG A 134 23.37 -16.67 55.80
N ARG A 135 22.40 -15.90 56.31
CA ARG A 135 21.34 -16.37 57.27
C ARG A 135 20.67 -15.23 58.05
N ARG A 136 19.38 -15.47 58.39
CA ARG A 136 18.54 -14.86 59.45
C ARG A 136 18.20 -13.36 59.27
N SER A 137 16.96 -12.88 59.40
CA SER A 137 15.84 -13.12 60.35
C SER A 137 15.91 -12.26 61.60
N GLY A 138 14.97 -11.32 61.71
CA GLY A 138 14.63 -10.51 62.88
C GLY A 138 13.25 -9.88 62.65
N ASP A 139 12.38 -9.90 63.66
CA ASP A 139 10.96 -9.54 63.59
C ASP A 139 10.58 -8.73 64.84
N VAL A 140 10.05 -7.51 64.67
CA VAL A 140 9.53 -6.64 65.75
C VAL A 140 8.33 -5.83 65.23
N ARG A 141 7.36 -5.59 66.12
CA ARG A 141 5.99 -5.12 65.81
C ARG A 141 5.70 -3.67 66.25
N ARG A 142 4.53 -3.17 65.81
CA ARG A 142 3.74 -2.00 66.30
C ARG A 142 4.27 -0.62 65.85
N GLY A 143 3.43 0.38 65.60
CA GLY A 143 1.95 0.39 65.48
C GLY A 143 1.29 1.72 65.91
N LEU A 144 0.07 1.99 65.41
CA LEU A 144 -0.77 3.20 65.65
C LEU A 144 -0.18 4.50 65.03
N ARG A 145 -0.95 5.54 64.66
CA ARG A 145 -2.34 5.94 64.96
C ARG A 145 -2.94 6.85 63.85
N ARG A 146 -4.27 6.94 63.74
CA ARG A 146 -5.01 8.06 63.10
C ARG A 146 -5.22 9.21 64.11
N PRO A 147 -5.42 10.47 63.67
CA PRO A 147 -6.77 11.04 63.46
C PRO A 147 -6.87 11.93 62.18
N ALA A 148 -7.93 12.74 61.93
CA ALA A 148 -9.38 12.48 61.81
C ALA A 148 -10.18 13.81 61.67
N GLY A 149 -11.31 13.81 60.93
CA GLY A 149 -12.23 14.96 60.72
C GLY A 149 -11.86 15.86 59.52
N GLY A 150 -12.77 16.53 58.82
CA GLY A 150 -14.25 16.64 58.86
C GLY A 150 -14.71 17.86 58.00
N ARG A 151 -15.97 18.13 57.62
CA ARG A 151 -17.27 17.42 57.72
C ARG A 151 -18.31 18.14 56.80
N HIS A 152 -19.58 17.71 56.78
CA HIS A 152 -20.74 18.28 56.02
C HIS A 152 -20.68 18.03 54.49
N GLY A 153 -21.78 17.92 53.73
CA GLY A 153 -23.24 17.84 54.01
C GLY A 153 -24.03 17.89 52.66
N ALA A 154 -25.30 17.52 52.52
CA ALA A 154 -26.27 16.94 53.47
C ALA A 154 -27.14 15.83 52.78
N ALA A 155 -28.47 16.00 52.65
CA ALA A 155 -29.44 15.00 52.15
C ALA A 155 -30.79 15.63 51.74
N GLU A 156 -31.60 14.97 50.89
CA GLU A 156 -33.08 15.06 50.85
C GLU A 156 -33.72 14.00 49.92
N SER A 157 -35.04 13.74 50.03
CA SER A 157 -35.71 12.67 49.25
C SER A 157 -37.26 12.71 49.22
N HIS A 158 -37.85 12.27 48.08
CA HIS A 158 -39.25 11.75 47.92
C HIS A 158 -40.40 12.79 48.00
N PRO A 159 -41.67 12.50 47.55
CA PRO A 159 -42.36 11.17 47.54
C PRO A 159 -43.37 10.80 46.41
N ALA A 160 -43.91 9.56 46.56
CA ALA A 160 -45.24 9.06 46.14
C ALA A 160 -45.55 8.85 44.63
N ALA A 161 -46.32 7.83 44.18
CA ALA A 161 -46.84 6.55 44.72
C ALA A 161 -47.32 5.69 43.48
N THR A 162 -48.12 4.60 43.44
CA THR A 162 -48.97 3.76 44.34
C THR A 162 -49.23 2.42 43.58
N GLY A 163 -49.63 1.25 44.12
CA GLY A 163 -49.73 0.70 45.48
C GLY A 163 -50.75 -0.47 45.61
N ARG A 164 -50.58 -1.35 46.62
CA ARG A 164 -51.50 -2.46 47.08
C ARG A 164 -51.72 -3.66 46.10
N ARG A 165 -51.98 -4.92 46.54
CA ARG A 165 -51.88 -5.65 47.84
C ARG A 165 -52.04 -7.20 47.63
N ALA A 166 -51.27 -8.03 48.37
CA ALA A 166 -51.65 -9.37 48.93
C ALA A 166 -52.09 -10.53 47.97
N ALA A 167 -52.13 -11.84 48.31
CA ALA A 167 -51.69 -12.66 49.47
C ALA A 167 -51.61 -14.18 49.10
N GLY A 168 -50.90 -14.99 49.91
CA GLY A 168 -50.98 -16.48 49.96
C GLY A 168 -50.26 -17.26 48.82
N GLY A 169 -50.00 -18.58 48.92
CA GLY A 169 -50.09 -19.49 50.08
C GLY A 169 -50.11 -21.01 49.73
N SER A 170 -49.21 -21.81 50.35
CA SER A 170 -49.24 -23.30 50.52
C SER A 170 -49.22 -24.30 49.33
N ARG A 171 -48.48 -25.42 49.53
CA ARG A 171 -48.65 -26.79 48.92
C ARG A 171 -49.48 -27.66 49.91
N PRO A 172 -50.13 -28.82 49.59
CA PRO A 172 -49.42 -30.13 49.47
C PRO A 172 -50.10 -31.38 48.79
N THR A 173 -49.37 -32.10 47.91
CA THR A 173 -49.24 -33.60 47.86
C THR A 173 -50.46 -34.51 47.41
N PRO A 174 -50.56 -35.86 47.65
CA PRO A 174 -50.77 -36.89 46.58
C PRO A 174 -51.88 -37.94 46.97
N PRO A 175 -51.80 -39.31 46.81
CA PRO A 175 -51.16 -40.25 45.84
C PRO A 175 -52.13 -41.36 45.29
N SER A 176 -51.67 -42.29 44.41
CA SER A 176 -52.18 -43.69 44.29
C SER A 176 -51.30 -44.66 43.48
N ARG A 177 -51.59 -45.98 43.56
CA ARG A 177 -50.81 -47.19 43.13
C ARG A 177 -51.78 -48.23 42.47
N PRO A 178 -51.42 -49.49 42.05
CA PRO A 178 -50.24 -50.35 42.33
C PRO A 178 -49.61 -50.97 41.04
N LEU A 179 -49.44 -52.29 40.81
CA LEU A 179 -48.33 -53.21 41.23
C LEU A 179 -47.99 -54.25 40.12
N ASN A 180 -46.72 -54.71 40.01
CA ASN A 180 -46.32 -56.13 40.17
C ASN A 180 -44.77 -56.31 40.27
N ARG A 181 -44.26 -57.54 40.50
CA ARG A 181 -42.84 -57.93 40.72
C ARG A 181 -42.50 -59.26 39.98
N PRO A 182 -41.24 -59.79 39.90
CA PRO A 182 -40.15 -59.88 40.91
C PRO A 182 -38.91 -59.02 40.52
N ASN A 183 -37.61 -59.24 40.86
CA ASN A 183 -36.89 -60.30 41.61
C ASN A 183 -35.67 -59.78 42.44
N ARG A 184 -34.43 -60.23 42.11
CA ARG A 184 -33.13 -60.14 42.83
C ARG A 184 -31.99 -60.22 41.77
N ILE A 185 -30.69 -59.97 41.98
CA ILE A 185 -29.77 -60.12 43.15
C ILE A 185 -28.77 -58.93 43.26
N LEU A 186 -28.28 -58.74 44.50
CA LEU A 186 -27.16 -57.95 45.10
C LEU A 186 -26.19 -57.02 44.32
N GLU A 187 -25.68 -56.08 45.15
CA GLU A 187 -24.33 -55.47 45.19
C GLU A 187 -23.94 -54.24 44.32
N ASP A 188 -23.21 -53.35 44.99
CA ASP A 188 -22.62 -52.05 44.61
C ASP A 188 -21.30 -51.98 45.41
N PRO A 189 -20.15 -51.52 44.85
CA PRO A 189 -19.72 -50.16 45.22
C PRO A 189 -18.73 -49.44 44.25
N MET A 190 -18.45 -48.17 44.61
CA MET A 190 -17.22 -47.38 44.34
C MET A 190 -16.98 -46.75 42.94
N THR A 191 -17.36 -45.47 42.84
CA THR A 191 -16.52 -44.33 42.38
C THR A 191 -15.58 -44.48 41.17
N ALA A 192 -15.97 -43.86 40.04
CA ALA A 192 -15.06 -43.07 39.19
C ALA A 192 -15.85 -41.98 38.44
N GLY A 193 -15.32 -40.75 38.35
CA GLY A 193 -16.01 -39.62 37.72
C GLY A 193 -15.92 -39.64 36.19
N GLN A 194 -17.05 -39.75 35.49
CA GLN A 194 -17.10 -39.61 34.03
C GLN A 194 -16.99 -38.14 33.61
N ARG A 195 -16.14 -37.87 32.61
CA ARG A 195 -16.01 -36.56 31.97
C ARG A 195 -17.17 -36.36 30.98
N SER A 196 -17.85 -35.22 31.06
CA SER A 196 -18.87 -34.85 30.07
C SER A 196 -18.26 -34.71 28.68
N ALA A 197 -18.78 -35.47 27.71
CA ALA A 197 -18.36 -35.40 26.32
C ALA A 197 -18.95 -34.15 25.66
N ARG A 198 -18.09 -33.25 25.19
CA ARG A 198 -18.50 -32.02 24.48
C ARG A 198 -18.67 -32.35 22.99
N THR A 199 -19.89 -32.29 22.50
CA THR A 199 -20.25 -32.67 21.12
C THR A 199 -19.49 -31.82 20.09
N TRP A 200 -18.76 -32.47 19.18
CA TRP A 200 -18.26 -31.80 17.98
C TRP A 200 -19.44 -31.48 17.05
N LEU A 201 -19.55 -30.21 16.62
CA LEU A 201 -20.23 -29.92 15.35
C LEU A 201 -19.25 -30.27 14.21
N PRO A 202 -19.75 -30.85 13.10
CA PRO A 202 -18.91 -31.10 11.93
C PRO A 202 -18.47 -29.79 11.26
N TYR A 203 -17.36 -29.84 10.53
CA TYR A 203 -16.65 -28.66 10.02
C TYR A 203 -17.13 -27.97 8.71
N PRO A 204 -18.09 -28.47 7.88
CA PRO A 204 -18.21 -27.98 6.51
C PRO A 204 -18.72 -26.53 6.39
N VAL A 205 -19.37 -25.98 7.41
CA VAL A 205 -19.89 -24.59 7.40
C VAL A 205 -18.74 -23.56 7.32
N ALA A 206 -17.58 -23.85 7.94
CA ALA A 206 -16.42 -22.95 7.88
C ALA A 206 -15.76 -22.91 6.49
N VAL A 207 -15.83 -24.00 5.72
CA VAL A 207 -15.19 -24.11 4.40
C VAL A 207 -15.91 -23.25 3.36
N VAL A 208 -17.24 -23.13 3.47
CA VAL A 208 -18.05 -22.27 2.58
C VAL A 208 -17.71 -20.78 2.79
N ALA A 209 -17.40 -20.37 4.02
CA ALA A 209 -16.98 -18.99 4.32
C ALA A 209 -15.60 -18.67 3.71
N GLY A 210 -14.64 -19.60 3.75
CA GLY A 210 -13.31 -19.40 3.16
C GLY A 210 -13.34 -19.22 1.64
N LEU A 211 -14.20 -19.96 0.93
CA LEU A 211 -14.35 -19.85 -0.52
C LEU A 211 -14.93 -18.50 -0.99
N ALA A 212 -15.68 -17.81 -0.14
CA ALA A 212 -16.19 -16.47 -0.44
C ALA A 212 -15.09 -15.39 -0.42
N VAL A 213 -14.02 -15.60 0.35
CA VAL A 213 -12.91 -14.62 0.49
C VAL A 213 -11.92 -14.71 -0.68
N ILE A 214 -11.64 -15.91 -1.19
CA ILE A 214 -10.65 -16.11 -2.26
C ILE A 214 -11.11 -15.49 -3.60
N ALA A 215 -12.42 -15.29 -3.79
CA ALA A 215 -12.96 -14.55 -4.93
C ALA A 215 -12.58 -13.05 -4.94
N ALA A 216 -12.05 -12.50 -3.84
CA ALA A 216 -11.74 -11.07 -3.72
C ALA A 216 -10.56 -10.59 -4.59
N ALA A 217 -9.71 -11.50 -5.09
CA ALA A 217 -8.60 -11.15 -5.99
C ALA A 217 -9.09 -10.64 -7.37
N TYR A 218 -10.28 -11.08 -7.80
CA TYR A 218 -11.00 -10.56 -8.97
C TYR A 218 -12.48 -10.46 -8.64
N VAL A 219 -12.88 -9.36 -7.98
CA VAL A 219 -14.30 -9.04 -7.75
C VAL A 219 -14.96 -8.63 -9.06
N ILE A 220 -15.21 -9.60 -9.94
CA ILE A 220 -16.28 -9.50 -10.93
C ILE A 220 -17.57 -9.52 -10.11
N VAL A 221 -18.19 -8.36 -9.90
CA VAL A 221 -19.56 -8.26 -9.36
C VAL A 221 -20.51 -8.81 -10.42
N ARG A 222 -20.59 -10.14 -10.54
CA ARG A 222 -21.55 -10.80 -11.41
C ARG A 222 -22.94 -10.42 -10.89
N PRO A 223 -23.81 -9.78 -11.69
CA PRO A 223 -25.13 -9.43 -11.24
C PRO A 223 -25.93 -10.69 -10.88
N ALA A 224 -26.85 -10.55 -9.92
CA ALA A 224 -27.94 -11.52 -9.78
C ALA A 224 -28.70 -11.63 -11.12
N PRO A 225 -29.31 -12.78 -11.46
CA PRO A 225 -29.99 -12.97 -12.73
C PRO A 225 -31.11 -11.94 -12.92
N GLY A 226 -30.83 -10.91 -13.71
CA GLY A 226 -31.72 -9.79 -13.99
C GLY A 226 -32.54 -9.99 -15.26
N ALA A 227 -33.21 -8.91 -15.69
CA ALA A 227 -33.83 -8.85 -17.00
C ALA A 227 -32.79 -9.00 -18.12
N ASP A 228 -33.24 -9.44 -19.30
CA ASP A 228 -32.38 -9.55 -20.48
C ASP A 228 -31.80 -8.17 -20.86
N ARG A 229 -30.48 -8.02 -20.69
CA ARG A 229 -29.71 -6.81 -20.99
C ARG A 229 -29.01 -6.86 -22.35
N SER A 230 -29.17 -7.93 -23.14
CA SER A 230 -28.43 -8.14 -24.40
C SER A 230 -28.63 -7.04 -25.47
N GLY A 231 -29.70 -6.26 -25.38
CA GLY A 231 -29.96 -5.08 -26.22
C GLY A 231 -29.42 -3.74 -25.67
N CYS A 232 -28.74 -3.74 -24.52
CA CYS A 232 -28.19 -2.54 -23.91
C CYS A 232 -26.75 -2.25 -24.36
N VAL A 233 -26.33 -0.99 -24.23
CA VAL A 233 -24.94 -0.57 -24.50
C VAL A 233 -24.01 -1.12 -23.40
N ALA A 234 -23.15 -2.07 -23.74
CA ALA A 234 -22.12 -2.56 -22.83
C ALA A 234 -21.07 -1.47 -22.56
N LEU A 235 -20.78 -1.22 -21.27
CA LEU A 235 -19.82 -0.22 -20.82
C LEU A 235 -18.85 -0.84 -19.79
N GLU A 236 -17.61 -1.09 -20.24
CA GLU A 236 -16.55 -1.62 -19.38
C GLU A 236 -15.89 -0.47 -18.61
N VAL A 237 -15.95 -0.55 -17.28
CA VAL A 237 -15.43 0.45 -16.34
C VAL A 237 -14.27 -0.15 -15.57
N ASN A 238 -13.10 0.48 -15.63
CA ASN A 238 -11.99 0.16 -14.76
C ASN A 238 -11.94 1.11 -13.56
N SER A 239 -11.80 0.59 -12.35
CA SER A 239 -11.83 1.37 -11.12
C SER A 239 -10.70 0.96 -10.16
N SER A 240 -10.09 1.94 -9.49
CA SER A 240 -9.03 1.71 -8.51
C SER A 240 -9.53 0.97 -7.26
N THR A 241 -8.64 0.17 -6.66
CA THR A 241 -9.00 -0.91 -5.72
C THR A 241 -9.73 -0.43 -4.48
N GLU A 242 -9.43 0.78 -3.99
CA GLU A 242 -10.07 1.41 -2.82
C GLU A 242 -11.58 1.65 -2.99
N LYS A 243 -12.04 1.86 -4.24
CA LYS A 243 -13.45 2.16 -4.55
C LYS A 243 -14.13 1.16 -5.48
N ALA A 244 -13.39 0.19 -6.02
CA ALA A 244 -13.92 -0.79 -6.98
C ALA A 244 -15.15 -1.55 -6.47
N ALA A 245 -15.14 -1.96 -5.19
CA ALA A 245 -16.27 -2.67 -4.57
C ALA A 245 -17.55 -1.80 -4.47
N LEU A 246 -17.42 -0.52 -4.12
CA LEU A 246 -18.55 0.42 -4.08
C LEU A 246 -19.05 0.71 -5.50
N VAL A 247 -18.16 1.06 -6.44
CA VAL A 247 -18.56 1.38 -7.81
C VAL A 247 -19.21 0.17 -8.49
N GLY A 248 -18.76 -1.06 -8.20
CA GLY A 248 -19.43 -2.29 -8.65
C GLY A 248 -20.85 -2.47 -8.08
N GLN A 249 -21.07 -2.16 -6.81
CA GLN A 249 -22.43 -2.13 -6.22
C GLN A 249 -23.31 -1.03 -6.86
N LEU A 250 -22.75 0.14 -7.13
CA LEU A 250 -23.48 1.24 -7.78
C LEU A 250 -23.81 0.91 -9.24
N ALA A 251 -22.90 0.27 -9.98
CA ALA A 251 -23.18 -0.27 -11.31
C ALA A 251 -24.27 -1.36 -11.28
N ALA A 252 -24.26 -2.26 -10.30
CA ALA A 252 -25.34 -3.23 -10.11
C ALA A 252 -26.70 -2.56 -9.83
N ARG A 253 -26.74 -1.46 -9.06
CA ARG A 253 -27.96 -0.66 -8.85
C ARG A 253 -28.41 0.03 -10.15
N TYR A 254 -27.50 0.60 -10.93
CA TYR A 254 -27.79 1.19 -12.24
C TYR A 254 -28.36 0.15 -13.22
N ASN A 255 -27.74 -1.05 -13.28
CA ASN A 255 -28.20 -2.19 -14.06
C ASN A 255 -29.55 -2.79 -13.57
N ALA A 256 -30.07 -2.35 -12.42
CA ALA A 256 -31.39 -2.74 -11.93
C ALA A 256 -32.49 -1.65 -12.14
N ALA A 257 -32.12 -0.39 -12.37
CA ALA A 257 -33.04 0.75 -12.25
C ALA A 257 -33.94 1.08 -13.46
N ASP A 258 -33.97 0.22 -14.51
CA ASP A 258 -34.51 0.53 -15.87
C ASP A 258 -34.18 1.96 -16.36
N ARG A 259 -32.98 2.46 -16.01
CA ARG A 259 -32.53 3.80 -16.38
C ARG A 259 -32.19 3.84 -17.87
N ARG A 260 -32.63 4.91 -18.55
CA ARG A 260 -32.50 5.06 -20.01
C ARG A 260 -32.03 6.46 -20.41
N PHE A 261 -31.12 6.49 -21.38
CA PHE A 261 -30.59 7.70 -22.03
C PHE A 261 -30.88 7.61 -23.53
N GLY A 262 -31.45 8.66 -24.13
CA GLY A 262 -31.78 8.67 -25.56
C GLY A 262 -32.69 7.51 -26.02
N GLY A 263 -33.52 6.96 -25.12
CA GLY A 263 -34.36 5.78 -25.37
C GLY A 263 -33.66 4.43 -25.26
N ARG A 264 -32.34 4.40 -25.00
CA ARG A 264 -31.53 3.19 -24.83
C ARG A 264 -31.21 2.91 -23.36
N CYS A 265 -30.83 1.67 -23.05
CA CYS A 265 -30.25 1.27 -21.78
C CYS A 265 -28.74 0.99 -21.94
N ALA A 266 -28.02 0.91 -20.83
CA ALA A 266 -26.65 0.40 -20.76
C ALA A 266 -26.54 -0.76 -19.77
N GLU A 267 -25.49 -1.57 -19.91
CA GLU A 267 -25.04 -2.55 -18.93
C GLU A 267 -23.62 -2.19 -18.54
N VAL A 268 -23.42 -1.84 -17.26
CA VAL A 268 -22.15 -1.33 -16.74
C VAL A 268 -21.44 -2.44 -15.97
N THR A 269 -20.24 -2.82 -16.42
CA THR A 269 -19.39 -3.81 -15.78
C THR A 269 -18.19 -3.12 -15.14
N VAL A 270 -17.90 -3.42 -13.86
CA VAL A 270 -16.82 -2.74 -13.11
C VAL A 270 -15.73 -3.74 -12.74
N HIS A 271 -14.49 -3.42 -13.10
CA HIS A 271 -13.29 -4.22 -12.80
C HIS A 271 -12.33 -3.45 -11.91
N GLY A 272 -11.89 -4.07 -10.82
CA GLY A 272 -10.85 -3.52 -9.95
C GLY A 272 -9.46 -3.63 -10.57
N LEU A 273 -8.75 -2.51 -10.72
CA LEU A 273 -7.31 -2.50 -11.02
C LEU A 273 -6.65 -1.26 -10.41
N ASN A 274 -5.52 -1.44 -9.74
CA ASN A 274 -4.71 -0.35 -9.21
C ASN A 274 -4.39 0.71 -10.29
N SER A 275 -4.47 2.00 -9.91
CA SER A 275 -4.34 3.15 -10.83
C SER A 275 -3.05 3.14 -11.66
N GLY A 276 -1.91 2.75 -11.08
CA GLY A 276 -0.64 2.62 -11.80
C GLY A 276 -0.67 1.49 -12.83
N LYS A 277 -1.16 0.29 -12.44
CA LYS A 277 -1.30 -0.86 -13.35
C LYS A 277 -2.24 -0.57 -14.54
N ALA A 278 -3.33 0.17 -14.30
CA ALA A 278 -4.26 0.59 -15.34
C ALA A 278 -3.63 1.62 -16.30
N MET A 279 -2.93 2.63 -15.74
CA MET A 279 -2.19 3.62 -16.51
C MET A 279 -1.11 2.97 -17.40
N GLU A 280 -0.35 1.99 -16.89
CA GLU A 280 0.64 1.25 -17.69
C GLU A 280 -0.01 0.44 -18.84
N ALA A 281 -1.18 -0.16 -18.61
CA ALA A 281 -1.88 -0.93 -19.63
C ALA A 281 -2.44 -0.04 -20.76
N LEU A 282 -2.95 1.14 -20.43
CA LEU A 282 -3.35 2.17 -21.41
C LEU A 282 -2.13 2.74 -22.15
N ALA A 283 -1.05 3.07 -21.44
CA ALA A 283 0.18 3.61 -22.00
C ALA A 283 0.93 2.61 -22.92
N ALA A 284 0.71 1.30 -22.74
CA ALA A 284 1.26 0.26 -23.60
C ALA A 284 0.55 0.14 -24.96
N GLY A 285 -0.66 0.70 -25.12
CA GLY A 285 -1.49 0.54 -26.34
C GLY A 285 -1.95 -0.91 -26.62
N ASN A 286 -1.67 -1.85 -25.72
CA ASN A 286 -2.04 -3.26 -25.80
C ASN A 286 -2.53 -3.71 -24.43
N TRP A 287 -3.77 -3.34 -24.10
CA TRP A 287 -4.39 -3.62 -22.81
C TRP A 287 -4.43 -5.13 -22.52
N SER A 288 -4.93 -5.95 -23.45
CA SER A 288 -5.04 -7.41 -23.25
C SER A 288 -3.69 -8.12 -23.13
N GLY A 289 -2.63 -7.59 -23.74
CA GLY A 289 -1.26 -8.06 -23.53
C GLY A 289 -0.64 -7.69 -22.17
N ARG A 290 -1.29 -6.80 -21.40
CA ARG A 290 -0.89 -6.41 -20.04
C ARG A 290 -1.86 -6.89 -18.95
N GLN A 291 -3.14 -7.01 -19.29
CA GLN A 291 -4.25 -7.37 -18.40
C GLN A 291 -5.15 -8.40 -19.12
N PRO A 292 -4.66 -9.65 -19.33
CA PRO A 292 -5.36 -10.66 -20.16
C PRO A 292 -6.70 -11.14 -19.57
N THR A 293 -6.93 -10.86 -18.29
CA THR A 293 -8.12 -11.22 -17.50
C THR A 293 -9.14 -10.09 -17.36
N VAL A 294 -8.81 -8.87 -17.79
CA VAL A 294 -9.66 -7.67 -17.62
C VAL A 294 -10.01 -7.09 -18.99
N PRO A 295 -11.30 -6.87 -19.32
CA PRO A 295 -11.71 -6.16 -20.53
C PRO A 295 -11.06 -4.78 -20.66
N ALA A 296 -10.82 -4.33 -21.90
CA ALA A 296 -10.32 -2.99 -22.15
C ALA A 296 -11.43 -1.95 -21.86
N PRO A 297 -11.21 -0.99 -20.94
CA PRO A 297 -12.26 -0.08 -20.51
C PRO A 297 -12.63 0.97 -21.56
N GLN A 298 -13.88 1.46 -21.42
CA GLN A 298 -14.36 2.71 -22.01
C GLN A 298 -14.34 3.84 -20.98
N VAL A 299 -14.44 3.50 -19.69
CA VAL A 299 -14.34 4.44 -18.57
C VAL A 299 -13.23 4.00 -17.63
N TRP A 300 -12.34 4.92 -17.28
CA TRP A 300 -11.29 4.71 -16.29
C TRP A 300 -11.50 5.65 -15.09
N LEU A 301 -11.53 5.07 -13.90
CA LEU A 301 -11.71 5.77 -12.63
C LEU A 301 -10.46 5.58 -11.77
N PRO A 302 -9.32 6.24 -12.08
CA PRO A 302 -8.17 6.23 -11.20
C PRO A 302 -8.49 6.93 -9.87
N THR A 303 -7.58 6.82 -8.91
CA THR A 303 -7.68 7.53 -7.63
C THR A 303 -7.45 9.04 -7.77
N SER A 304 -6.64 9.48 -8.77
CA SER A 304 -6.34 10.90 -8.98
C SER A 304 -5.87 11.22 -10.40
N SER A 305 -6.08 12.47 -10.84
CA SER A 305 -5.58 13.04 -12.09
C SER A 305 -4.04 13.09 -12.20
N LEU A 306 -3.29 12.81 -11.12
CA LEU A 306 -1.84 12.53 -11.21
C LEU A 306 -1.53 11.40 -12.22
N TRP A 307 -2.41 10.41 -12.34
CA TRP A 307 -2.25 9.30 -13.29
C TRP A 307 -2.67 9.64 -14.72
N THR A 308 -3.66 10.51 -14.91
CA THR A 308 -4.09 10.95 -16.26
C THR A 308 -3.06 11.87 -16.90
N GLY A 309 -2.50 12.82 -16.13
CA GLY A 309 -1.36 13.64 -16.56
C GLY A 309 -0.15 12.79 -16.95
N ARG A 310 0.14 11.71 -16.21
CA ARG A 310 1.20 10.75 -16.55
C ARG A 310 0.89 9.94 -17.81
N LEU A 311 -0.36 9.51 -18.02
CA LEU A 311 -0.77 8.81 -19.25
C LEU A 311 -0.58 9.68 -20.49
N ARG A 312 -1.05 10.95 -20.45
CA ARG A 312 -0.84 11.91 -21.53
C ARG A 312 0.65 12.06 -21.91
N LEU A 313 1.53 12.22 -20.94
CA LEU A 313 2.98 12.32 -21.20
C LEU A 313 3.52 11.06 -21.92
N LEU A 314 3.02 9.87 -21.59
CA LEU A 314 3.43 8.62 -22.23
C LEU A 314 2.81 8.44 -23.63
N ASP A 315 1.63 8.99 -23.88
CA ASP A 315 1.07 9.12 -25.24
C ASP A 315 1.92 10.06 -26.10
N GLU A 316 2.24 11.25 -25.60
CA GLU A 316 3.08 12.24 -26.28
C GLU A 316 4.49 11.69 -26.60
N GLN A 317 5.14 11.03 -25.62
CA GLN A 317 6.44 10.37 -25.83
C GLN A 317 6.37 9.20 -26.83
N ALA A 318 5.21 8.58 -27.00
CA ALA A 318 4.96 7.53 -27.99
C ALA A 318 4.45 8.06 -29.34
N GLY A 319 4.31 9.38 -29.52
CA GLY A 319 3.77 9.99 -30.74
C GLY A 319 2.27 9.73 -30.97
N ARG A 320 1.52 9.41 -29.91
CA ARG A 320 0.07 9.14 -29.95
C ARG A 320 -0.73 10.39 -29.62
N ALA A 321 -2.00 10.41 -30.05
CA ALA A 321 -2.98 11.34 -29.50
C ALA A 321 -3.21 11.05 -28.01
N ALA A 322 -3.30 12.08 -27.18
CA ALA A 322 -3.51 11.95 -25.74
C ALA A 322 -4.86 11.27 -25.44
N GLN A 323 -4.85 10.21 -24.63
CA GLN A 323 -6.06 9.46 -24.27
C GLN A 323 -6.94 10.18 -23.23
N THR A 324 -6.50 11.32 -22.68
CA THR A 324 -7.14 11.95 -21.51
C THR A 324 -7.15 13.49 -21.60
N PRO A 325 -8.28 14.18 -21.37
CA PRO A 325 -8.41 15.65 -21.48
C PRO A 325 -7.71 16.45 -20.35
N ASP A 326 -7.81 17.79 -20.36
CA ASP A 326 -7.26 18.65 -19.30
C ASP A 326 -8.08 18.68 -18.00
N ARG A 327 -9.37 18.32 -18.05
CA ARG A 327 -10.30 18.40 -16.90
C ARG A 327 -11.28 17.23 -16.89
N TYR A 328 -11.69 16.88 -15.67
CA TYR A 328 -12.55 15.73 -15.39
C TYR A 328 -13.60 16.14 -14.35
N PRO A 329 -14.82 15.58 -14.42
CA PRO A 329 -15.70 15.55 -13.27
C PRO A 329 -15.16 14.54 -12.24
N SER A 330 -15.27 14.87 -10.96
CA SER A 330 -15.03 13.94 -9.85
C SER A 330 -16.29 13.12 -9.57
N ILE A 331 -16.14 11.93 -8.96
CA ILE A 331 -17.25 11.18 -8.36
C ILE A 331 -17.14 11.06 -6.83
N ALA A 332 -15.96 11.36 -6.27
CA ALA A 332 -15.64 11.31 -4.85
C ALA A 332 -14.26 11.98 -4.65
N ASN A 333 -13.97 12.47 -3.45
CA ASN A 333 -12.66 13.03 -3.12
C ASN A 333 -12.12 12.42 -1.81
N SER A 334 -10.83 12.12 -1.77
CA SER A 334 -10.14 11.70 -0.53
C SER A 334 -8.81 12.44 -0.40
N PRO A 335 -8.69 13.40 0.52
CA PRO A 335 -7.42 14.06 0.83
C PRO A 335 -6.36 13.06 1.31
N LEU A 336 -5.09 13.29 0.95
CA LEU A 336 -3.97 12.55 1.54
C LEU A 336 -3.78 13.00 3.01
N VAL A 337 -3.55 12.05 3.91
CA VAL A 337 -3.36 12.28 5.35
C VAL A 337 -2.15 11.55 5.89
N ILE A 338 -1.51 12.11 6.92
CA ILE A 338 -0.59 11.37 7.76
C ILE A 338 -1.41 10.74 8.89
N ALA A 339 -1.80 9.48 8.74
CA ALA A 339 -2.51 8.73 9.76
C ALA A 339 -1.55 8.30 10.88
N MET A 340 -1.87 8.64 12.13
CA MET A 340 -1.03 8.31 13.30
C MET A 340 -1.87 7.68 14.42
N PRO A 341 -1.36 6.69 15.19
CA PRO A 341 -2.03 6.22 16.41
C PRO A 341 -2.40 7.37 17.34
N LEU A 342 -3.62 7.37 17.90
CA LEU A 342 -4.21 8.51 18.62
C LEU A 342 -3.24 9.21 19.59
N GLU A 343 -2.56 8.47 20.47
CA GLU A 343 -1.58 9.05 21.41
C GLU A 343 -0.40 9.75 20.72
N LYS A 344 0.13 9.13 19.65
CA LYS A 344 1.24 9.66 18.85
C LYS A 344 0.80 10.92 18.08
N GLY A 345 -0.40 10.89 17.49
CA GLY A 345 -0.98 11.99 16.72
C GLY A 345 -1.32 13.20 17.59
N GLU A 346 -1.98 13.02 18.74
CA GLU A 346 -2.29 14.14 19.65
C GLU A 346 -1.03 14.82 20.19
N LEU A 347 0.02 14.06 20.51
CA LEU A 347 1.30 14.64 20.94
C LEU A 347 2.00 15.46 19.84
N VAL A 348 1.83 15.07 18.58
CA VAL A 348 2.27 15.86 17.42
C VAL A 348 1.45 17.14 17.28
N ARG A 349 0.12 17.05 17.34
CA ARG A 349 -0.80 18.21 17.24
C ARG A 349 -0.58 19.24 18.34
N GLN A 350 -0.21 18.81 19.55
CA GLN A 350 0.16 19.69 20.67
C GLN A 350 1.38 20.57 20.40
N ARG A 351 2.20 20.30 19.37
CA ARG A 351 3.27 21.20 18.92
C ARG A 351 2.79 22.28 17.92
N GLY A 352 1.51 22.28 17.55
CA GLY A 352 0.92 23.20 16.58
C GLY A 352 0.93 22.65 15.15
N ARG A 353 0.75 23.55 14.17
CA ARG A 353 0.78 23.21 12.73
C ARG A 353 2.19 22.87 12.27
N LEU A 354 2.64 21.64 12.51
CA LEU A 354 3.89 21.11 11.96
C LEU A 354 3.79 20.93 10.44
N GLY A 355 4.85 21.28 9.72
CA GLY A 355 4.97 20.98 8.29
C GLY A 355 5.39 19.54 8.01
N TRP A 356 5.30 19.14 6.74
CA TRP A 356 5.85 17.87 6.26
C TRP A 356 7.34 17.77 6.61
N ALA A 357 8.08 18.88 6.52
CA ALA A 357 9.50 18.91 6.87
C ALA A 357 9.77 18.73 8.37
N ASP A 358 8.84 19.13 9.25
CA ASP A 358 8.97 18.96 10.69
C ASP A 358 8.63 17.51 11.08
N ILE A 359 7.52 16.97 10.59
CA ILE A 359 7.05 15.60 10.86
C ILE A 359 7.99 14.55 10.27
N LEU A 360 8.48 14.75 9.04
CA LEU A 360 9.45 13.85 8.42
C LEU A 360 10.88 14.09 8.94
N GLY A 361 11.15 15.26 9.54
CA GLY A 361 12.39 15.57 10.26
C GLY A 361 12.57 14.74 11.55
N LEU A 362 11.49 14.20 12.10
CA LEU A 362 11.50 13.32 13.28
C LEU A 362 12.19 11.98 13.03
N SER A 363 12.34 11.60 11.76
CA SER A 363 12.86 10.29 11.32
C SER A 363 14.36 10.04 11.60
N GLY A 364 15.08 11.01 12.18
CA GLY A 364 16.45 10.81 12.65
C GLY A 364 16.57 9.96 13.92
N ASP A 365 17.80 9.71 14.37
CA ASP A 365 18.12 8.82 15.50
C ASP A 365 17.45 9.19 16.83
N ALA A 366 17.05 10.45 16.99
CA ALA A 366 16.30 10.91 18.17
C ALA A 366 14.87 10.39 18.23
N GLY A 367 14.22 10.13 17.08
CA GLY A 367 12.85 9.62 17.00
C GLY A 367 11.87 10.33 17.95
N TRP A 368 11.14 9.52 18.73
CA TRP A 368 10.19 10.02 19.73
C TRP A 368 10.82 10.62 20.99
N ALA A 369 12.14 10.47 21.21
CA ALA A 369 12.82 11.18 22.30
C ALA A 369 12.80 12.71 22.10
N ALA A 370 12.67 13.20 20.86
CA ALA A 370 12.45 14.64 20.57
C ALA A 370 11.13 15.18 21.16
N PHE A 371 10.16 14.30 21.44
CA PHE A 371 8.91 14.63 22.15
C PHE A 371 8.94 14.30 23.63
N GLY A 372 10.08 13.84 24.16
CA GLY A 372 10.19 13.33 25.53
C GLY A 372 9.60 11.93 25.72
N ARG A 373 9.38 11.17 24.63
CA ARG A 373 8.82 9.81 24.63
C ARG A 373 9.82 8.76 24.09
N PRO A 374 11.03 8.63 24.66
CA PRO A 374 12.06 7.71 24.15
C PRO A 374 11.62 6.23 24.14
N GLU A 375 10.65 5.85 24.96
CA GLU A 375 10.07 4.51 25.03
C GLU A 375 9.21 4.15 23.80
N TRP A 376 8.84 5.13 22.97
CA TRP A 376 8.24 4.91 21.65
C TRP A 376 9.27 4.69 20.53
N GLY A 377 10.58 4.80 20.82
CA GLY A 377 11.66 4.44 19.90
C GLY A 377 11.84 5.40 18.71
N ARG A 378 12.27 4.84 17.57
CA ARG A 378 12.50 5.59 16.32
C ARG A 378 11.18 6.08 15.74
N PHE A 379 11.22 7.21 15.04
CA PHE A 379 10.09 7.63 14.21
C PHE A 379 10.19 6.94 12.84
N THR A 380 9.21 6.09 12.56
CA THR A 380 9.10 5.18 11.41
C THR A 380 7.80 5.42 10.68
N PHE A 381 7.76 5.27 9.36
CA PHE A 381 6.50 5.42 8.63
C PHE A 381 6.26 4.35 7.56
N GLY A 382 4.97 4.05 7.36
CA GLY A 382 4.49 3.29 6.21
C GLY A 382 4.12 4.24 5.06
N LYS A 383 4.42 3.80 3.84
CA LYS A 383 4.14 4.54 2.62
C LYS A 383 4.14 3.56 1.46
N ASP A 384 3.11 3.54 0.63
CA ASP A 384 3.03 2.61 -0.48
C ASP A 384 4.08 2.87 -1.59
N ASN A 385 4.28 1.88 -2.47
CA ASN A 385 5.13 2.01 -3.64
C ASN A 385 4.57 3.04 -4.64
N PRO A 386 5.30 4.13 -4.95
CA PRO A 386 4.76 5.25 -5.74
C PRO A 386 4.55 4.95 -7.22
N ASN A 387 5.08 3.85 -7.75
CA ASN A 387 4.85 3.44 -9.14
C ASN A 387 3.46 2.78 -9.31
N LEU A 388 2.85 2.34 -8.21
CA LEU A 388 1.57 1.62 -8.20
C LEU A 388 0.50 2.41 -7.42
N SER A 389 0.75 2.71 -6.15
CA SER A 389 -0.24 3.35 -5.29
C SER A 389 -0.23 4.87 -5.42
N THR A 390 -1.44 5.43 -5.47
CA THR A 390 -1.67 6.87 -5.47
C THR A 390 -1.25 7.51 -4.14
N SER A 391 -1.48 6.83 -3.00
CA SER A 391 -1.00 7.26 -1.68
C SER A 391 0.52 7.40 -1.70
N GLY A 392 1.22 6.38 -2.20
CA GLY A 392 2.67 6.37 -2.36
C GLY A 392 3.18 7.48 -3.28
N LEU A 393 2.54 7.67 -4.43
CA LEU A 393 2.88 8.71 -5.40
C LEU A 393 2.73 10.11 -4.80
N ALA A 394 1.56 10.42 -4.26
CA ALA A 394 1.25 11.72 -3.66
C ALA A 394 2.15 12.00 -2.44
N ALA A 395 2.42 11.01 -1.58
CA ALA A 395 3.36 11.13 -0.47
C ALA A 395 4.80 11.41 -0.96
N THR A 396 5.23 10.82 -2.08
CA THR A 396 6.54 11.10 -2.68
C THR A 396 6.62 12.54 -3.16
N ILE A 397 5.61 13.01 -3.92
CA ILE A 397 5.58 14.39 -4.42
C ILE A 397 5.49 15.40 -3.26
N ALA A 398 4.69 15.10 -2.22
CA ALA A 398 4.60 15.92 -1.01
C ALA A 398 5.95 16.04 -0.29
N THR A 399 6.75 14.97 -0.27
CA THR A 399 8.12 14.99 0.26
C THR A 399 9.03 15.94 -0.53
N TYR A 400 8.86 16.05 -1.86
CA TYR A 400 9.58 17.05 -2.66
C TYR A 400 9.05 18.48 -2.43
N TYR A 401 7.73 18.67 -2.29
CA TYR A 401 7.14 19.97 -1.95
C TYR A 401 7.63 20.49 -0.59
N ALA A 402 7.69 19.62 0.42
CA ALA A 402 8.30 19.88 1.72
C ALA A 402 9.78 20.28 1.61
N ALA A 403 10.55 19.57 0.77
CA ALA A 403 11.97 19.83 0.55
C ALA A 403 12.25 21.22 -0.05
N VAL A 404 11.33 21.73 -0.88
CA VAL A 404 11.42 23.08 -1.50
C VAL A 404 10.62 24.15 -0.76
N ARG A 405 9.85 23.78 0.27
CA ARG A 405 8.92 24.63 1.04
C ARG A 405 7.94 25.43 0.16
N ARG A 406 7.24 24.73 -0.76
CA ARG A 406 6.20 25.30 -1.63
C ARG A 406 5.03 24.34 -1.79
N ALA A 407 3.88 24.86 -2.22
CA ALA A 407 2.66 24.11 -2.53
C ALA A 407 2.42 23.94 -4.05
N SER A 408 3.21 24.64 -4.89
CA SER A 408 3.04 24.77 -6.33
C SER A 408 4.40 24.83 -7.05
N ASP A 409 4.38 24.74 -8.38
CA ASP A 409 5.50 25.07 -9.28
C ASP A 409 6.79 24.24 -9.06
N LEU A 410 6.67 22.99 -8.61
CA LEU A 410 7.83 22.10 -8.49
C LEU A 410 8.43 21.80 -9.87
N THR A 411 9.72 22.06 -10.07
CA THR A 411 10.39 21.92 -11.38
C THR A 411 11.40 20.78 -11.40
N LYS A 412 11.77 20.29 -12.59
CA LYS A 412 12.89 19.35 -12.77
C LYS A 412 14.23 19.89 -12.23
N ALA A 413 14.42 21.22 -12.24
CA ALA A 413 15.59 21.87 -11.67
C ALA A 413 15.59 21.87 -10.13
N ASP A 414 14.44 21.77 -9.47
CA ASP A 414 14.35 21.58 -8.02
C ASP A 414 14.76 20.18 -7.58
N LEU A 415 14.30 19.15 -8.31
CA LEU A 415 14.60 17.74 -8.00
C LEU A 415 16.12 17.46 -8.00
N ALA A 416 16.85 18.18 -8.84
CA ALA A 416 18.30 18.09 -9.01
C ALA A 416 19.12 18.82 -7.93
N LYS A 417 18.49 19.63 -7.05
CA LYS A 417 19.20 20.35 -5.98
C LYS A 417 19.71 19.36 -4.93
N PRO A 418 21.03 19.28 -4.63
CA PRO A 418 21.57 18.27 -3.71
C PRO A 418 20.91 18.24 -2.33
N ALA A 419 20.49 19.40 -1.80
CA ALA A 419 19.77 19.50 -0.54
C ALA A 419 18.37 18.82 -0.59
N VAL A 420 17.65 18.95 -1.71
CA VAL A 420 16.37 18.29 -1.96
C VAL A 420 16.57 16.78 -2.08
N THR A 421 17.55 16.35 -2.89
CA THR A 421 17.90 14.93 -3.04
C THR A 421 18.31 14.28 -1.71
N GLN A 422 19.06 14.99 -0.87
CA GLN A 422 19.46 14.52 0.46
C GLN A 422 18.28 14.48 1.45
N PHE A 423 17.39 15.48 1.40
CA PHE A 423 16.17 15.52 2.22
C PHE A 423 15.26 14.33 1.90
N VAL A 424 14.92 14.12 0.63
CA VAL A 424 14.11 12.97 0.17
C VAL A 424 14.78 11.65 0.57
N ARG A 425 16.10 11.50 0.39
CA ARG A 425 16.81 10.27 0.77
C ARG A 425 16.75 9.98 2.28
N ARG A 426 16.89 10.97 3.16
CA ARG A 426 16.75 10.76 4.63
C ARG A 426 15.36 10.24 5.00
N ILE A 427 14.34 10.66 4.24
CA ILE A 427 12.95 10.33 4.49
C ILE A 427 12.65 8.93 3.97
N GLU A 428 12.93 8.62 2.70
CA GLU A 428 12.76 7.27 2.17
C GLU A 428 13.57 6.21 2.95
N ALA A 429 14.73 6.56 3.53
CA ALA A 429 15.53 5.68 4.38
C ALA A 429 14.86 5.30 5.73
N ASN A 430 13.74 5.95 6.09
CA ASN A 430 12.96 5.68 7.30
C ASN A 430 11.54 5.17 7.01
N VAL A 431 11.25 4.81 5.75
CA VAL A 431 10.15 3.88 5.45
C VAL A 431 10.46 2.53 6.11
N SER A 432 9.57 2.03 6.98
CA SER A 432 9.69 0.70 7.60
C SER A 432 8.95 -0.39 6.82
N HIS A 433 8.06 0.01 5.91
CA HIS A 433 7.28 -0.87 5.04
C HIS A 433 6.75 -0.10 3.83
N TYR A 434 7.01 -0.63 2.63
CA TYR A 434 6.24 -0.32 1.43
C TYR A 434 5.14 -1.37 1.25
N SER A 435 3.96 -0.95 0.79
CA SER A 435 2.86 -1.83 0.34
C SER A 435 2.54 -1.53 -1.13
N ASP A 436 1.93 -2.47 -1.85
CA ASP A 436 1.30 -2.19 -3.15
C ASP A 436 -0.12 -1.62 -3.01
N ASP A 437 -0.78 -1.84 -1.86
CA ASP A 437 -2.12 -1.36 -1.55
C ASP A 437 -2.26 -0.87 -0.09
N SER A 438 -2.74 0.36 0.10
CA SER A 438 -3.02 0.98 1.40
C SER A 438 -4.08 0.22 2.21
N VAL A 439 -5.06 -0.41 1.54
CA VAL A 439 -6.18 -1.12 2.17
C VAL A 439 -5.66 -2.33 2.95
N ASP A 440 -4.77 -3.10 2.34
CA ASP A 440 -4.18 -4.30 2.94
C ASP A 440 -3.26 -3.95 4.12
N LEU A 441 -2.49 -2.86 4.03
CA LEU A 441 -1.68 -2.39 5.15
C LEU A 441 -2.53 -2.02 6.39
N LEU A 442 -3.70 -1.42 6.17
CA LEU A 442 -4.61 -1.06 7.26
C LEU A 442 -5.39 -2.27 7.81
N ARG A 443 -5.66 -3.29 6.98
CA ARG A 443 -6.18 -4.60 7.43
C ARG A 443 -5.17 -5.33 8.31
N ASP A 444 -3.93 -5.48 7.84
CA ASP A 444 -2.81 -6.06 8.57
C ASP A 444 -2.60 -5.37 9.94
N LEU A 445 -2.78 -4.04 10.00
CA LEU A 445 -2.72 -3.26 11.24
C LEU A 445 -3.91 -3.53 12.18
N ALA A 446 -5.14 -3.53 11.65
CA ALA A 446 -6.35 -3.77 12.42
C ALA A 446 -6.41 -5.20 12.98
N GLU A 447 -5.98 -6.20 12.20
CA GLU A 447 -5.83 -7.57 12.66
C GLU A 447 -4.80 -7.69 13.78
N ALA A 448 -3.63 -7.07 13.62
CA ALA A 448 -2.60 -7.10 14.66
C ALA A 448 -3.07 -6.42 15.96
N ASP A 449 -3.71 -5.25 15.85
CA ASP A 449 -4.29 -4.53 16.98
C ASP A 449 -5.38 -5.37 17.69
N LEU A 450 -6.27 -6.04 16.97
CA LEU A 450 -7.34 -6.85 17.57
C LEU A 450 -6.83 -8.21 18.10
N GLY A 451 -5.86 -8.84 17.44
CA GLY A 451 -5.39 -10.21 17.64
C GLY A 451 -4.53 -10.48 18.89
N GLY A 452 -4.58 -9.61 19.90
CA GLY A 452 -3.84 -9.75 21.16
C GLY A 452 -2.34 -9.46 21.08
N ALA A 453 -1.68 -9.74 19.96
CA ALA A 453 -0.28 -9.42 19.67
C ALA A 453 -0.01 -7.93 19.35
N GLY A 454 -1.04 -7.08 19.36
CA GLY A 454 -1.02 -5.68 18.91
C GLY A 454 -0.02 -4.75 19.62
N ASP A 455 0.61 -5.18 20.70
CA ASP A 455 1.61 -4.41 21.44
C ASP A 455 2.94 -4.22 20.68
N ALA A 456 3.25 -5.05 19.68
CA ALA A 456 4.48 -4.97 18.89
C ALA A 456 4.26 -4.31 17.51
N ARG A 457 3.44 -4.93 16.64
CA ARG A 457 3.26 -4.50 15.24
C ARG A 457 2.60 -3.12 15.10
N ALA A 458 1.71 -2.73 16.02
CA ALA A 458 1.14 -1.37 16.04
C ALA A 458 2.09 -0.31 16.65
N ARG A 459 3.20 -0.72 17.31
CA ARG A 459 4.23 0.22 17.81
C ARG A 459 5.33 0.48 16.79
N ASP A 460 5.70 -0.52 15.96
CA ASP A 460 6.73 -0.44 14.90
C ASP A 460 6.48 0.68 13.87
N MET A 461 5.23 1.13 13.71
CA MET A 461 4.86 2.22 12.82
C MET A 461 4.45 3.46 13.62
N SER A 462 5.01 4.61 13.28
CA SER A 462 4.71 5.90 13.94
C SER A 462 3.71 6.74 13.17
N ALA A 463 3.70 6.60 11.83
CA ALA A 463 2.72 7.16 10.93
C ALA A 463 2.51 6.24 9.71
N ILE A 464 1.41 6.40 8.99
CA ILE A 464 1.19 5.83 7.66
C ILE A 464 0.63 6.94 6.77
N VAL A 465 1.18 7.14 5.57
CA VAL A 465 0.67 8.14 4.62
C VAL A 465 -0.35 7.49 3.69
N VAL A 466 -1.62 7.77 3.93
CA VAL A 466 -2.78 7.12 3.31
C VAL A 466 -3.83 8.17 2.91
N GLN A 467 -4.97 7.69 2.42
CA GLN A 467 -6.12 8.47 2.05
C GLN A 467 -7.11 8.64 3.24
N GLU A 468 -7.88 9.73 3.29
CA GLU A 468 -8.75 10.09 4.42
C GLU A 468 -9.91 9.10 4.64
N GLU A 469 -10.49 8.54 3.58
CA GLU A 469 -11.53 7.51 3.62
C GLU A 469 -10.99 6.19 4.20
N LEU A 470 -9.76 5.80 3.87
CA LEU A 470 -9.17 4.57 4.39
C LEU A 470 -8.90 4.66 5.90
N LEU A 471 -8.53 5.85 6.37
CA LEU A 471 -8.44 6.17 7.80
C LEU A 471 -9.82 6.08 8.50
N TYR A 472 -10.88 6.58 7.86
CA TYR A 472 -12.25 6.42 8.33
C TYR A 472 -12.67 4.94 8.39
N GLN A 473 -12.46 4.17 7.31
CA GLN A 473 -12.82 2.76 7.23
C GLN A 473 -12.04 1.89 8.23
N TYR A 474 -10.78 2.24 8.54
CA TYR A 474 -10.03 1.64 9.65
C TYR A 474 -10.70 1.94 11.00
N ASN A 475 -10.94 3.22 11.32
CA ASN A 475 -11.50 3.64 12.61
C ASN A 475 -12.93 3.10 12.85
N GLU A 476 -13.73 2.98 11.79
CA GLU A 476 -15.09 2.42 11.85
C GLU A 476 -15.11 0.88 11.79
N GLY A 477 -13.96 0.20 11.74
CA GLY A 477 -13.85 -1.26 11.76
C GLY A 477 -14.25 -1.94 10.45
N GLN A 478 -14.39 -1.20 9.35
CA GLN A 478 -14.70 -1.75 8.02
C GLN A 478 -13.50 -2.52 7.44
N LEU A 479 -12.27 -2.14 7.84
CA LEU A 479 -11.02 -2.84 7.47
C LEU A 479 -10.57 -3.89 8.50
N SER A 480 -11.41 -4.24 9.50
CA SER A 480 -11.06 -5.25 10.50
C SER A 480 -11.46 -6.68 10.05
N PRO A 481 -10.79 -7.74 10.53
CA PRO A 481 -11.12 -9.13 10.18
C PRO A 481 -12.56 -9.54 10.47
N ILE A 482 -13.20 -8.89 11.45
CA ILE A 482 -14.63 -8.95 11.71
C ILE A 482 -15.20 -7.56 11.38
N PRO A 483 -15.96 -7.40 10.27
CA PRO A 483 -16.48 -6.11 9.85
C PRO A 483 -17.31 -5.42 10.94
N GLY A 484 -17.02 -4.15 11.21
CA GLY A 484 -17.65 -3.34 12.25
C GLY A 484 -17.03 -3.50 13.65
N GLN A 485 -16.08 -4.42 13.85
CA GLN A 485 -15.28 -4.44 15.06
C GLN A 485 -14.22 -3.33 14.97
N LYS A 486 -14.40 -2.24 15.71
CA LYS A 486 -13.44 -1.12 15.70
C LYS A 486 -12.10 -1.50 16.37
N PRO A 487 -10.95 -1.08 15.81
CA PRO A 487 -9.65 -1.22 16.46
C PRO A 487 -9.60 -0.60 17.86
N ARG A 488 -8.81 -1.21 18.75
CA ARG A 488 -8.51 -0.73 20.11
C ARG A 488 -7.69 0.55 20.08
N VAL A 489 -6.72 0.64 19.16
CA VAL A 489 -5.95 1.85 18.88
C VAL A 489 -6.48 2.52 17.60
N PRO A 490 -7.36 3.55 17.71
CA PRO A 490 -7.76 4.34 16.56
C PRO A 490 -6.60 5.21 16.06
N LEU A 491 -6.62 5.50 14.77
CA LEU A 491 -5.72 6.44 14.10
C LEU A 491 -6.35 7.84 14.06
N VAL A 492 -5.55 8.88 13.84
CA VAL A 492 -6.00 10.26 13.60
C VAL A 492 -5.31 10.88 12.40
N ALA A 493 -6.01 11.77 11.71
CA ALA A 493 -5.46 12.55 10.62
C ALA A 493 -4.58 13.68 11.16
N VAL A 494 -3.30 13.68 10.77
CA VAL A 494 -2.44 14.85 10.87
C VAL A 494 -2.29 15.44 9.47
N HIS A 495 -2.78 16.67 9.29
CA HIS A 495 -2.66 17.43 8.05
C HIS A 495 -1.47 18.41 8.20
N PRO A 496 -0.43 18.29 7.34
CA PRO A 496 0.74 19.17 7.44
C PRO A 496 0.46 20.63 7.08
N SER A 497 1.24 21.53 7.65
CA SER A 497 0.97 22.97 7.62
C SER A 497 1.00 23.58 6.22
N GLU A 498 1.79 23.04 5.29
CA GLU A 498 1.90 23.49 3.91
C GLU A 498 0.71 23.07 3.02
N GLY A 499 -0.09 22.10 3.46
CA GLY A 499 -1.21 21.53 2.70
C GLY A 499 -1.05 20.04 2.38
N THR A 500 -1.94 19.54 1.52
CA THR A 500 -1.99 18.13 1.10
C THR A 500 -2.47 17.95 -0.34
N PHE A 501 -2.41 16.73 -0.89
CA PHE A 501 -3.07 16.42 -2.16
C PHE A 501 -4.55 16.10 -1.96
N ASN A 502 -5.41 16.69 -2.79
CA ASN A 502 -6.77 16.20 -2.99
C ASN A 502 -6.73 15.05 -4.00
N LEU A 503 -6.91 13.80 -3.56
CA LEU A 503 -7.09 12.70 -4.50
C LEU A 503 -8.54 12.79 -5.02
N ASP A 504 -8.67 13.04 -6.31
CA ASP A 504 -9.85 13.62 -6.94
C ASP A 504 -10.79 12.60 -7.60
N HIS A 505 -10.41 11.31 -7.56
CA HIS A 505 -11.06 10.14 -8.18
C HIS A 505 -11.82 10.50 -9.48
N PRO A 506 -11.10 10.99 -10.52
CA PRO A 506 -11.73 11.57 -11.70
C PRO A 506 -12.43 10.50 -12.56
N TYR A 507 -13.50 10.92 -13.23
CA TYR A 507 -14.23 10.09 -14.19
C TYR A 507 -13.68 10.33 -15.60
N VAL A 508 -12.88 9.39 -16.13
CA VAL A 508 -12.24 9.50 -17.43
C VAL A 508 -13.00 8.66 -18.46
N VAL A 509 -13.64 9.29 -19.45
CA VAL A 509 -14.12 8.59 -20.65
C VAL A 509 -12.96 8.51 -21.65
N LEU A 510 -12.64 7.29 -22.10
CA LEU A 510 -11.51 7.02 -22.99
C LEU A 510 -11.93 7.12 -24.47
N PRO A 511 -11.02 7.47 -25.40
CA PRO A 511 -11.32 7.54 -26.85
C PRO A 511 -11.68 6.19 -27.49
N SER A 512 -11.54 5.09 -26.76
CA SER A 512 -12.02 3.75 -27.13
C SER A 512 -13.55 3.62 -27.08
N ALA A 513 -14.25 4.52 -26.40
CA ALA A 513 -15.70 4.52 -26.29
C ALA A 513 -16.36 5.05 -27.58
N ASP A 514 -17.27 4.29 -28.18
CA ASP A 514 -18.09 4.77 -29.29
C ASP A 514 -19.14 5.81 -28.84
N GLN A 515 -19.88 6.41 -29.77
CA GLN A 515 -20.87 7.46 -29.46
C GLN A 515 -21.98 6.99 -28.48
N ALA A 516 -22.39 5.73 -28.55
CA ALA A 516 -23.39 5.16 -27.64
C ALA A 516 -22.78 4.88 -26.25
N GLN A 517 -21.53 4.41 -26.21
CA GLN A 517 -20.78 4.20 -24.97
C GLN A 517 -20.43 5.52 -24.27
N GLN A 518 -20.11 6.58 -25.01
CA GLN A 518 -19.93 7.93 -24.48
C GLN A 518 -21.23 8.47 -23.85
N ALA A 519 -22.39 8.25 -24.48
CA ALA A 519 -23.69 8.61 -23.92
C ALA A 519 -24.03 7.78 -22.66
N ALA A 520 -23.74 6.47 -22.68
CA ALA A 520 -23.89 5.59 -21.53
C ALA A 520 -22.99 6.01 -20.35
N ALA A 521 -21.75 6.43 -20.63
CA ALA A 521 -20.82 6.93 -19.62
C ALA A 521 -21.28 8.28 -19.03
N GLN A 522 -21.86 9.16 -19.83
CA GLN A 522 -22.45 10.42 -19.34
C GLN A 522 -23.64 10.15 -18.40
N ASP A 523 -24.52 9.19 -18.73
CA ASP A 523 -25.65 8.84 -17.86
C ASP A 523 -25.20 8.10 -16.58
N PHE A 524 -24.20 7.22 -16.67
CA PHE A 524 -23.62 6.55 -15.50
C PHE A 524 -22.85 7.54 -14.59
N LEU A 525 -22.15 8.53 -15.16
CA LEU A 525 -21.58 9.64 -14.38
C LEU A 525 -22.65 10.41 -13.60
N ALA A 526 -23.73 10.83 -14.27
CA ALA A 526 -24.84 11.52 -13.63
C ALA A 526 -25.45 10.66 -12.52
N PHE A 527 -25.65 9.36 -12.76
CA PHE A 527 -26.09 8.41 -11.73
C PHE A 527 -25.12 8.29 -10.54
N LEU A 528 -23.80 8.35 -10.74
CA LEU A 528 -22.84 8.33 -9.62
C LEU A 528 -22.86 9.63 -8.81
N GLN A 529 -23.24 10.74 -9.43
CA GLN A 529 -23.38 12.06 -8.81
C GLN A 529 -24.75 12.30 -8.17
N ASP A 530 -25.77 11.47 -8.47
CA ASP A 530 -27.08 11.53 -7.81
C ASP A 530 -26.97 11.32 -6.28
N ASP A 531 -27.83 12.04 -5.54
CA ASP A 531 -27.83 12.17 -4.07
C ASP A 531 -27.69 10.83 -3.28
N PRO A 532 -28.45 9.75 -3.61
CA PRO A 532 -28.32 8.46 -2.90
C PRO A 532 -26.97 7.74 -3.14
N GLN A 533 -26.31 8.03 -4.26
CA GLN A 533 -25.05 7.43 -4.67
C GLN A 533 -23.89 8.17 -4.00
N GLN A 534 -23.95 9.51 -3.96
CA GLN A 534 -23.03 10.31 -3.14
C GLN A 534 -23.12 9.96 -1.66
N ARG A 535 -24.30 9.70 -1.10
CA ARG A 535 -24.44 9.16 0.27
C ARG A 535 -23.69 7.83 0.44
N SER A 536 -23.79 6.94 -0.54
CA SER A 536 -23.07 5.65 -0.54
C SER A 536 -21.53 5.82 -0.61
N PHE A 537 -21.01 6.93 -1.14
CA PHE A 537 -19.60 7.31 -1.01
C PHE A 537 -19.28 7.85 0.39
N THR A 538 -20.11 8.75 0.95
CA THR A 538 -19.88 9.32 2.29
C THR A 538 -19.99 8.28 3.42
N ASP A 539 -20.79 7.23 3.25
CA ASP A 539 -20.91 6.11 4.21
C ASP A 539 -19.60 5.30 4.34
N LEU A 540 -18.76 5.32 3.30
CA LEU A 540 -17.42 4.73 3.28
C LEU A 540 -16.30 5.76 3.57
N GLY A 541 -16.66 6.97 4.00
CA GLY A 541 -15.71 8.01 4.41
C GLY A 541 -15.09 8.81 3.26
N PHE A 542 -15.59 8.70 2.03
CA PHE A 542 -15.21 9.65 0.98
C PHE A 542 -15.85 11.02 1.25
N ARG A 543 -15.18 12.09 0.80
CA ARG A 543 -15.85 13.37 0.52
C ARG A 543 -16.61 13.25 -0.79
N ASP A 544 -17.68 14.03 -0.94
CA ASP A 544 -18.48 14.03 -2.17
C ASP A 544 -17.72 14.61 -3.38
N HIS A 545 -18.36 14.62 -4.55
CA HIS A 545 -17.73 15.13 -5.78
C HIS A 545 -17.42 16.64 -5.77
N GLU A 546 -17.97 17.43 -4.83
CA GLU A 546 -17.60 18.83 -4.60
C GLU A 546 -16.61 19.03 -3.43
N ARG A 547 -16.04 17.93 -2.88
CA ARG A 547 -15.06 17.90 -1.76
C ARG A 547 -15.64 18.26 -0.38
N ARG A 548 -16.96 18.21 -0.19
CA ARG A 548 -17.59 18.37 1.13
C ARG A 548 -17.42 17.08 1.93
N ALA A 549 -16.99 17.20 3.17
CA ALA A 549 -16.90 16.09 4.13
C ALA A 549 -18.23 15.91 4.86
N SER A 550 -18.55 14.67 5.27
CA SER A 550 -19.63 14.42 6.21
C SER A 550 -19.18 14.68 7.66
N ASP A 551 -20.12 15.04 8.54
CA ASP A 551 -19.81 15.21 9.97
C ASP A 551 -19.24 13.92 10.60
N ALA A 552 -19.71 12.76 10.12
CA ALA A 552 -19.21 11.44 10.51
C ALA A 552 -17.72 11.26 10.12
N LEU A 553 -17.34 11.67 8.91
CA LEU A 553 -15.95 11.63 8.44
C LEU A 553 -15.05 12.49 9.34
N VAL A 554 -15.41 13.75 9.54
CA VAL A 554 -14.65 14.71 10.37
C VAL A 554 -14.51 14.22 11.81
N ALA A 555 -15.58 13.68 12.40
CA ALA A 555 -15.58 13.15 13.76
C ALA A 555 -14.71 11.89 13.90
N ALA A 556 -14.76 10.97 12.94
CA ALA A 556 -14.04 9.70 13.01
C ALA A 556 -12.53 9.83 12.75
N VAL A 557 -12.11 10.68 11.79
CA VAL A 557 -10.67 10.91 11.52
C VAL A 557 -10.03 11.91 12.48
N ARG A 558 -10.86 12.66 13.24
CA ARG A 558 -10.47 13.62 14.29
C ARG A 558 -9.56 14.76 13.83
N GLY A 559 -9.46 15.04 12.52
CA GLY A 559 -8.48 15.95 11.90
C GLY A 559 -8.46 17.38 12.46
N GLY A 560 -9.57 17.84 13.03
CA GLY A 560 -9.69 19.12 13.73
C GLY A 560 -10.85 19.96 13.19
N PRO A 561 -10.98 21.23 13.60
CA PRO A 561 -12.03 22.13 13.12
C PRO A 561 -11.80 22.65 11.68
N GLU A 562 -10.73 22.22 11.01
CA GLU A 562 -10.32 22.72 9.69
C GLU A 562 -11.09 22.03 8.54
N GLY A 563 -12.38 22.33 8.42
CA GLY A 563 -13.23 21.85 7.32
C GLY A 563 -12.77 22.27 5.91
N GLN A 564 -11.88 23.26 5.81
CA GLN A 564 -11.19 23.66 4.59
C GLN A 564 -9.71 23.26 4.66
N LEU A 565 -9.32 22.24 3.91
CA LEU A 565 -7.93 21.86 3.70
C LEU A 565 -7.29 22.75 2.62
N THR A 566 -6.02 23.11 2.81
CA THR A 566 -5.19 23.68 1.75
C THR A 566 -4.68 22.56 0.86
N TYR A 567 -4.88 22.68 -0.46
CA TYR A 567 -4.44 21.69 -1.43
C TYR A 567 -3.22 22.14 -2.23
N PHE A 568 -2.32 21.20 -2.51
CA PHE A 568 -1.20 21.38 -3.45
C PHE A 568 -1.70 21.37 -4.90
N ASP A 569 -1.05 22.17 -5.75
CA ASP A 569 -1.19 22.03 -7.20
C ASP A 569 -0.42 20.78 -7.68
N PRO A 570 -1.05 19.88 -8.45
CA PRO A 570 -0.34 18.77 -9.09
C PRO A 570 0.80 19.28 -9.98
N PRO A 571 2.05 18.80 -9.80
CA PRO A 571 3.16 19.26 -10.62
C PRO A 571 3.04 18.71 -12.06
N ALA A 572 3.73 19.36 -13.00
CA ALA A 572 3.70 18.97 -14.41
C ALA A 572 4.13 17.50 -14.63
N PRO A 573 3.56 16.78 -15.62
CA PRO A 573 3.81 15.35 -15.80
C PRO A 573 5.28 14.94 -15.89
N GLU A 574 6.14 15.76 -16.50
CA GLU A 574 7.58 15.47 -16.65
C GLU A 574 8.32 15.56 -15.31
N VAL A 575 7.75 16.29 -14.34
CA VAL A 575 8.24 16.41 -12.97
C VAL A 575 7.80 15.19 -12.17
N VAL A 576 6.54 14.75 -12.30
CA VAL A 576 6.04 13.48 -11.73
C VAL A 576 6.89 12.30 -12.22
N ASP A 577 7.17 12.25 -13.52
CA ASP A 577 7.97 11.22 -14.17
C ASP A 577 9.46 11.30 -13.80
N ALA A 578 10.01 12.49 -13.60
CA ALA A 578 11.35 12.67 -13.04
C ALA A 578 11.45 12.26 -11.56
N ILE A 579 10.41 12.51 -10.76
CA ILE A 579 10.30 12.05 -9.35
C ILE A 579 10.30 10.51 -9.30
N LEU A 580 9.50 9.86 -10.13
CA LEU A 580 9.41 8.38 -10.16
C LEU A 580 10.72 7.72 -10.60
N ARG A 581 11.38 8.22 -11.65
CA ARG A 581 12.74 7.78 -11.99
C ARG A 581 13.72 8.01 -10.83
N GLY A 582 13.67 9.17 -10.20
CA GLY A 582 14.53 9.52 -9.06
C GLY A 582 14.36 8.56 -7.88
N TRP A 583 13.11 8.24 -7.52
CA TRP A 583 12.76 7.38 -6.39
C TRP A 583 13.48 6.02 -6.41
N SER A 584 13.66 5.41 -7.59
CA SER A 584 14.42 4.16 -7.75
C SER A 584 15.85 4.21 -7.16
N THR A 585 16.45 5.40 -7.06
CA THR A 585 17.80 5.66 -6.53
C THR A 585 17.82 6.28 -5.11
N LEU A 586 16.63 6.57 -4.57
CA LEU A 586 16.42 7.25 -3.28
C LEU A 586 15.71 6.37 -2.26
N ARG A 587 14.92 5.37 -2.69
CA ARG A 587 14.29 4.39 -1.78
C ARG A 587 15.33 3.70 -0.87
N LYS A 588 14.86 3.23 0.29
CA LYS A 588 15.68 2.39 1.15
C LYS A 588 16.11 1.15 0.36
N LYS A 589 17.41 0.80 0.43
CA LYS A 589 17.95 -0.35 -0.30
C LYS A 589 17.65 -1.63 0.46
N ALA A 590 17.65 -2.77 -0.22
CA ALA A 590 17.34 -4.05 0.40
C ALA A 590 18.59 -4.92 0.69
N ASN A 591 18.46 -5.78 1.70
CA ASN A 591 19.27 -6.98 1.97
C ASN A 591 18.29 -8.17 1.91
N ILE A 592 18.19 -8.84 0.77
CA ILE A 592 17.23 -9.92 0.53
C ILE A 592 17.93 -11.27 0.57
N LEU A 593 17.39 -12.21 1.34
CA LEU A 593 17.79 -13.61 1.35
C LEU A 593 16.65 -14.44 0.78
N LEU A 594 16.76 -14.88 -0.48
CA LEU A 594 15.80 -15.78 -1.10
C LEU A 594 16.13 -17.22 -0.73
N ALA A 595 15.32 -17.85 0.12
CA ALA A 595 15.34 -19.26 0.41
C ALA A 595 14.36 -20.01 -0.51
N VAL A 596 14.89 -20.84 -1.39
CA VAL A 596 14.12 -21.61 -2.38
C VAL A 596 14.00 -23.06 -1.94
N ASP A 597 12.78 -23.55 -1.83
CA ASP A 597 12.53 -24.94 -1.52
C ASP A 597 12.96 -25.84 -2.69
N THR A 598 13.60 -26.93 -2.33
CA THR A 598 14.12 -27.95 -3.23
C THR A 598 13.74 -29.34 -2.73
N SER A 599 12.69 -29.48 -1.91
CA SER A 599 12.07 -30.74 -1.53
C SER A 599 11.45 -31.50 -2.72
N GLY A 600 11.26 -32.80 -2.57
CA GLY A 600 10.76 -33.69 -3.63
C GLY A 600 9.38 -33.29 -4.17
N SER A 601 8.52 -32.69 -3.34
CA SER A 601 7.19 -32.16 -3.72
C SER A 601 7.26 -31.08 -4.78
N MET A 602 8.34 -30.29 -4.83
CA MET A 602 8.56 -29.26 -5.85
C MET A 602 8.76 -29.82 -7.28
N ASN A 603 8.85 -31.15 -7.46
CA ASN A 603 8.77 -31.81 -8.77
C ASN A 603 7.33 -31.99 -9.28
N ALA A 604 6.30 -31.80 -8.44
CA ALA A 604 4.90 -31.92 -8.83
C ALA A 604 4.56 -30.95 -9.98
N ARG A 605 3.59 -31.33 -10.82
CA ARG A 605 3.25 -30.60 -12.05
C ARG A 605 2.23 -29.51 -11.82
N VAL A 606 2.46 -28.36 -12.46
CA VAL A 606 1.53 -27.24 -12.57
C VAL A 606 1.46 -26.88 -14.06
N GLY A 607 0.38 -27.31 -14.72
CA GLY A 607 0.31 -27.35 -16.18
C GLY A 607 1.47 -28.15 -16.77
N GLY A 608 2.14 -27.60 -17.79
CA GLY A 608 3.29 -28.24 -18.45
C GLY A 608 4.61 -28.22 -17.66
N ARG A 609 4.71 -27.47 -16.55
CA ARG A 609 5.96 -27.25 -15.79
C ARG A 609 5.92 -27.94 -14.42
N THR A 610 7.05 -28.01 -13.72
CA THR A 610 7.07 -28.37 -12.28
C THR A 610 6.87 -27.14 -11.39
N ARG A 611 6.44 -27.32 -10.14
CA ARG A 611 6.38 -26.23 -9.13
C ARG A 611 7.71 -25.49 -9.03
N PHE A 612 8.83 -26.23 -8.97
CA PHE A 612 10.18 -25.66 -8.99
C PHE A 612 10.44 -24.77 -10.21
N GLN A 613 10.09 -25.21 -11.42
CA GLN A 613 10.27 -24.42 -12.65
C GLN A 613 9.39 -23.15 -12.65
N VAL A 614 8.18 -23.23 -12.12
CA VAL A 614 7.26 -22.08 -12.01
C VAL A 614 7.81 -21.07 -11.00
N ALA A 615 8.11 -21.51 -9.77
CA ALA A 615 8.64 -20.69 -8.69
C ALA A 615 9.97 -20.01 -9.08
N THR A 616 10.89 -20.73 -9.72
CA THR A 616 12.18 -20.16 -10.17
C THR A 616 12.02 -19.20 -11.36
N THR A 617 11.07 -19.43 -12.28
CA THR A 617 10.78 -18.47 -13.37
C THR A 617 10.27 -17.15 -12.81
N ALA A 618 9.31 -17.20 -11.88
CA ALA A 618 8.72 -16.01 -11.29
C ALA A 618 9.72 -15.28 -10.37
N ALA A 619 10.51 -16.02 -9.59
CA ALA A 619 11.57 -15.44 -8.77
C ALA A 619 12.66 -14.72 -9.59
N ASP A 620 13.06 -15.22 -10.76
CA ASP A 620 14.01 -14.51 -11.63
C ASP A 620 13.44 -13.16 -12.11
N ARG A 621 12.17 -13.16 -12.53
CA ARG A 621 11.45 -11.94 -12.94
C ARG A 621 11.40 -10.93 -11.80
N ALA A 622 11.00 -11.39 -10.61
CA ALA A 622 10.82 -10.58 -9.41
C ALA A 622 12.14 -9.94 -8.94
N VAL A 623 13.17 -10.76 -8.71
CA VAL A 623 14.49 -10.28 -8.29
C VAL A 623 15.12 -9.41 -9.39
N GLY A 624 14.75 -9.64 -10.65
CA GLY A 624 15.07 -8.78 -11.80
C GLY A 624 14.48 -7.37 -11.77
N LEU A 625 13.59 -7.03 -10.82
CA LEU A 625 13.08 -5.67 -10.57
C LEU A 625 13.90 -4.91 -9.50
N LEU A 626 14.86 -5.57 -8.84
CA LEU A 626 15.70 -4.95 -7.82
C LEU A 626 16.73 -3.97 -8.40
N ASN A 627 17.17 -3.02 -7.57
CA ASN A 627 18.24 -2.10 -7.91
C ASN A 627 19.59 -2.82 -7.82
N SER A 628 20.57 -2.49 -8.68
CA SER A 628 21.94 -3.01 -8.55
C SER A 628 22.65 -2.62 -7.24
N ALA A 629 22.12 -1.62 -6.53
CA ALA A 629 22.54 -1.23 -5.18
C ALA A 629 21.91 -2.07 -4.05
N ASP A 630 20.90 -2.89 -4.35
CA ASP A 630 20.36 -3.91 -3.44
C ASP A 630 21.35 -5.07 -3.30
N ARG A 631 21.25 -5.79 -2.18
CA ARG A 631 22.08 -6.97 -1.90
C ARG A 631 21.18 -8.20 -1.84
N VAL A 632 21.61 -9.26 -2.52
CA VAL A 632 20.85 -10.50 -2.65
C VAL A 632 21.72 -11.68 -2.21
N ALA A 633 21.12 -12.59 -1.45
CA ALA A 633 21.60 -13.93 -1.19
C ALA A 633 20.60 -14.94 -1.78
N LEU A 634 21.11 -16.08 -2.23
CA LEU A 634 20.30 -17.22 -2.65
C LEU A 634 20.64 -18.40 -1.75
N TRP A 635 19.63 -18.99 -1.14
CA TRP A 635 19.72 -20.23 -0.37
C TRP A 635 18.83 -21.29 -1.02
N SER A 636 19.24 -22.55 -0.95
CA SER A 636 18.42 -23.70 -1.35
C SER A 636 18.20 -24.63 -0.14
N PHE A 637 17.00 -25.17 0.04
CA PHE A 637 16.68 -25.97 1.24
C PHE A 637 15.85 -27.23 0.98
N SER A 638 16.08 -28.25 1.81
CA SER A 638 15.32 -29.50 1.99
C SER A 638 16.05 -30.31 3.07
N SER A 639 15.51 -31.42 3.56
CA SER A 639 16.22 -32.32 4.49
C SER A 639 17.61 -32.70 3.97
N GLU A 640 18.52 -33.13 4.84
CA GLU A 640 19.80 -33.64 4.37
C GLU A 640 19.62 -34.80 3.39
N THR A 641 20.47 -34.80 2.35
CA THR A 641 20.54 -35.85 1.33
C THR A 641 22.00 -36.25 1.12
N ASP A 642 22.25 -37.31 0.35
CA ASP A 642 23.62 -37.67 -0.01
C ASP A 642 24.40 -36.55 -0.71
N GLN A 643 23.71 -35.67 -1.44
CA GLN A 643 24.27 -34.49 -2.11
C GLN A 643 24.30 -33.24 -1.21
N ARG A 644 23.49 -33.16 -0.15
CA ARG A 644 23.41 -32.04 0.81
C ARG A 644 23.57 -32.56 2.24
N ARG A 645 24.82 -32.80 2.65
CA ARG A 645 25.16 -33.39 3.96
C ARG A 645 25.38 -32.34 5.06
N GLY A 646 24.76 -32.56 6.22
CA GLY A 646 25.07 -31.85 7.48
C GLY A 646 24.26 -30.58 7.79
N LYS A 647 23.44 -30.07 6.85
CA LYS A 647 22.47 -28.99 7.10
C LYS A 647 21.24 -29.12 6.20
N PRO A 648 20.04 -28.74 6.66
CA PRO A 648 18.82 -28.70 5.84
C PRO A 648 18.77 -27.54 4.82
N TYR A 649 19.85 -26.78 4.65
CA TYR A 649 19.94 -25.66 3.72
C TYR A 649 21.38 -25.41 3.28
N SER A 650 21.53 -24.71 2.15
CA SER A 650 22.79 -24.42 1.48
C SER A 650 22.83 -22.95 1.03
N GLU A 651 23.94 -22.25 1.25
CA GLU A 651 24.16 -20.86 0.78
C GLU A 651 24.74 -20.90 -0.64
N GLU A 652 23.87 -20.66 -1.63
CA GLU A 652 24.17 -20.75 -3.06
C GLU A 652 24.83 -19.48 -3.60
N ILE A 653 24.39 -18.34 -3.10
CA ILE A 653 24.97 -17.01 -3.34
C ILE A 653 25.01 -16.29 -2.00
N ARG A 654 26.20 -15.79 -1.62
CA ARG A 654 26.41 -14.98 -0.40
C ARG A 654 25.80 -13.59 -0.56
N LEU A 655 25.29 -13.01 0.52
CA LEU A 655 24.70 -11.66 0.53
C LEU A 655 25.67 -10.58 0.03
N GLY A 656 25.57 -10.23 -1.25
CA GLY A 656 26.41 -9.27 -1.96
C GLY A 656 25.61 -8.46 -2.97
N PRO A 657 26.22 -7.49 -3.68
CA PRO A 657 25.55 -6.71 -4.72
C PRO A 657 24.87 -7.61 -5.75
N TYR A 658 23.70 -7.21 -6.25
CA TYR A 658 22.90 -8.05 -7.14
C TYR A 658 23.54 -8.19 -8.55
N ASP A 659 24.07 -9.39 -8.83
CA ASP A 659 24.41 -9.85 -10.19
C ASP A 659 23.28 -10.76 -10.70
N ARG A 660 22.45 -10.24 -11.60
CA ARG A 660 21.37 -10.99 -12.23
C ARG A 660 21.87 -12.21 -12.99
N ALA A 661 22.94 -12.11 -13.77
CA ALA A 661 23.41 -13.21 -14.61
C ALA A 661 23.99 -14.37 -13.79
N ALA A 662 24.64 -14.09 -12.65
CA ALA A 662 25.02 -15.11 -11.69
C ALA A 662 23.80 -15.70 -10.95
N PHE A 663 22.84 -14.85 -10.57
CA PHE A 663 21.63 -15.26 -9.87
C PHE A 663 20.76 -16.20 -10.70
N THR A 664 20.34 -15.80 -11.91
CA THR A 664 19.54 -16.63 -12.85
C THR A 664 20.20 -18.00 -13.07
N ARG A 665 21.52 -18.00 -13.32
CA ARG A 665 22.30 -19.22 -13.59
C ARG A 665 22.38 -20.15 -12.38
N ARG A 666 22.43 -19.63 -11.15
CA ARG A 666 22.46 -20.49 -9.95
C ARG A 666 21.07 -20.98 -9.58
N LEU A 667 20.06 -20.11 -9.65
CA LEU A 667 18.65 -20.41 -9.37
C LEU A 667 18.09 -21.51 -10.28
N THR A 668 18.33 -21.41 -11.58
CA THR A 668 17.90 -22.44 -12.56
C THR A 668 18.71 -23.74 -12.47
N GLY A 669 19.89 -23.70 -11.82
CA GLY A 669 20.78 -24.84 -11.63
C GLY A 669 20.62 -25.60 -10.31
N LEU A 670 19.65 -25.23 -9.45
CA LEU A 670 19.37 -25.98 -8.22
C LEU A 670 18.75 -27.35 -8.54
N ARG A 671 18.92 -28.32 -7.63
CA ARG A 671 18.43 -29.69 -7.77
C ARG A 671 17.41 -30.01 -6.69
N VAL A 672 16.38 -30.76 -7.08
CA VAL A 672 15.21 -31.06 -6.26
C VAL A 672 15.30 -32.48 -5.68
N GLY A 673 15.14 -32.64 -4.36
CA GLY A 673 15.15 -33.90 -3.61
C GLY A 673 15.27 -33.71 -2.09
N GLY A 674 14.81 -34.69 -1.31
CA GLY A 674 14.65 -34.61 0.16
C GLY A 674 13.28 -34.08 0.58
N ASN A 675 13.02 -33.97 1.89
CA ASN A 675 11.74 -33.52 2.45
C ASN A 675 11.76 -31.99 2.71
N THR A 676 10.61 -31.36 2.90
CA THR A 676 10.55 -29.90 3.15
C THR A 676 11.03 -29.54 4.56
N ALA A 677 12.21 -28.89 4.65
CA ALA A 677 12.86 -28.49 5.91
C ALA A 677 12.72 -26.97 6.18
N LEU A 678 11.47 -26.51 6.15
CA LEU A 678 11.07 -25.11 6.22
C LEU A 678 11.54 -24.43 7.52
N TYR A 679 11.16 -24.93 8.69
CA TYR A 679 11.32 -24.20 9.96
C TYR A 679 12.80 -23.96 10.31
N ALA A 680 13.63 -25.00 10.19
CA ALA A 680 15.07 -24.88 10.38
C ALA A 680 15.73 -23.88 9.42
N THR A 681 15.21 -23.77 8.21
CA THR A 681 15.72 -22.84 7.19
C THR A 681 15.31 -21.41 7.48
N VAL A 682 14.04 -21.15 7.80
CA VAL A 682 13.54 -19.81 8.19
C VAL A 682 14.31 -19.31 9.40
N ARG A 683 14.43 -20.14 10.45
CA ARG A 683 15.19 -19.87 11.68
C ARG A 683 16.65 -19.49 11.38
N ALA A 684 17.29 -20.19 10.45
CA ALA A 684 18.68 -19.93 10.06
C ALA A 684 18.84 -18.69 9.15
N ALA A 685 17.90 -18.45 8.24
CA ALA A 685 17.91 -17.30 7.32
C ALA A 685 17.64 -15.99 8.08
N HIS A 686 16.69 -15.99 9.02
CA HIS A 686 16.41 -14.87 9.92
C HIS A 686 17.68 -14.48 10.71
N ARG A 687 18.31 -15.45 11.37
CA ARG A 687 19.58 -15.25 12.09
C ARG A 687 20.71 -14.77 11.18
N ARG A 688 20.84 -15.31 9.95
CA ARG A 688 21.85 -14.86 8.97
C ARG A 688 21.71 -13.38 8.63
N LEU A 689 20.49 -12.86 8.53
CA LEU A 689 20.24 -11.43 8.30
C LEU A 689 20.38 -10.60 9.58
N LEU A 690 20.01 -11.10 10.76
CA LEU A 690 20.32 -10.43 12.04
C LEU A 690 21.84 -10.25 12.25
N ASP A 691 22.63 -11.29 11.98
CA ASP A 691 24.10 -11.27 12.04
C ASP A 691 24.74 -10.30 11.02
N ASN A 692 23.98 -9.83 10.02
CA ASN A 692 24.42 -8.97 8.93
C ASN A 692 23.52 -7.73 8.77
N HIS A 693 22.80 -7.37 9.84
CA HIS A 693 21.76 -6.36 9.82
C HIS A 693 22.33 -4.97 9.52
N ASP A 694 21.83 -4.37 8.44
CA ASP A 694 22.18 -3.02 7.99
C ASP A 694 20.98 -2.10 8.26
N PRO A 695 21.08 -1.12 9.19
CA PRO A 695 19.95 -0.25 9.58
C PRO A 695 19.55 0.73 8.46
N ASP A 696 20.44 0.97 7.49
CA ASP A 696 20.18 1.78 6.30
C ASP A 696 19.50 0.95 5.18
N ARG A 697 19.19 -0.32 5.45
CA ARG A 697 18.49 -1.23 4.53
C ARG A 697 17.23 -1.85 5.11
N ILE A 698 16.37 -2.32 4.22
CA ILE A 698 15.30 -3.27 4.55
C ILE A 698 15.95 -4.67 4.55
N ASN A 699 15.87 -5.39 5.67
CA ASN A 699 16.44 -6.74 5.80
C ASN A 699 15.29 -7.74 5.70
N ALA A 700 15.28 -8.59 4.67
CA ALA A 700 14.15 -9.45 4.36
C ALA A 700 14.57 -10.89 3.97
N VAL A 701 13.99 -11.87 4.65
CA VAL A 701 13.97 -13.27 4.20
C VAL A 701 12.75 -13.44 3.29
N VAL A 702 12.94 -14.06 2.13
CA VAL A 702 11.86 -14.48 1.24
C VAL A 702 11.92 -15.99 1.11
N VAL A 703 10.80 -16.67 1.34
CA VAL A 703 10.73 -18.13 1.37
C VAL A 703 9.78 -18.62 0.28
N LEU A 704 10.28 -19.38 -0.68
CA LEU A 704 9.48 -19.97 -1.76
C LEU A 704 9.29 -21.46 -1.48
N THR A 705 8.06 -21.94 -1.27
CA THR A 705 7.82 -23.33 -0.82
C THR A 705 6.41 -23.83 -1.17
N ASP A 706 6.18 -25.14 -1.20
CA ASP A 706 4.82 -25.72 -1.12
C ASP A 706 4.36 -25.99 0.33
N GLY A 707 5.10 -25.48 1.31
CA GLY A 707 4.55 -24.88 2.53
C GLY A 707 4.47 -25.76 3.78
N LYS A 708 4.45 -27.08 3.64
CA LYS A 708 4.36 -27.99 4.80
C LYS A 708 5.74 -28.35 5.35
N ASN A 709 5.99 -28.14 6.64
CA ASN A 709 7.25 -28.57 7.27
C ASN A 709 7.24 -30.08 7.59
N GLU A 710 8.14 -30.83 6.95
CA GLU A 710 8.24 -32.29 7.00
C GLU A 710 9.54 -32.79 7.68
N TYR A 711 10.17 -31.94 8.49
CA TYR A 711 11.52 -32.18 9.02
C TYR A 711 11.50 -32.45 10.53
N PRO A 712 11.62 -33.73 10.98
CA PRO A 712 11.38 -34.10 12.39
C PRO A 712 12.37 -33.54 13.42
N ARG A 713 13.46 -32.89 12.99
CA ARG A 713 14.45 -32.29 13.90
C ARG A 713 14.17 -30.83 14.23
N ASP A 714 13.26 -30.18 13.49
CA ASP A 714 12.76 -28.83 13.78
C ASP A 714 11.32 -28.73 13.23
N ASN A 715 10.35 -29.13 14.04
CA ASN A 715 8.92 -29.15 13.75
C ASN A 715 8.09 -28.32 14.74
N ASP A 716 8.76 -27.55 15.61
CA ASP A 716 8.17 -26.72 16.64
C ASP A 716 7.90 -25.31 16.07
N LEU A 717 6.66 -25.11 15.63
CA LEU A 717 6.20 -23.85 15.02
C LEU A 717 6.20 -22.71 16.04
N ASP A 718 5.68 -22.92 17.25
CA ASP A 718 5.57 -21.84 18.23
C ASP A 718 6.97 -21.35 18.67
N ARG A 719 7.94 -22.26 18.77
CA ARG A 719 9.36 -21.90 18.94
C ARG A 719 10.00 -21.32 17.69
N LEU A 720 9.51 -21.58 16.49
CA LEU A 720 9.93 -20.82 15.30
C LEU A 720 9.46 -19.37 15.42
N LEU A 721 8.18 -19.13 15.75
CA LEU A 721 7.62 -17.79 15.88
C LEU A 721 8.38 -16.94 16.91
N ALA A 722 8.69 -17.49 18.09
CA ALA A 722 9.46 -16.81 19.13
C ALA A 722 10.95 -16.54 18.74
N ASP A 723 11.51 -17.29 17.79
CA ASP A 723 12.87 -17.09 17.27
C ASP A 723 12.94 -16.06 16.12
N ILE A 724 11.77 -15.68 15.58
CA ILE A 724 11.62 -14.72 14.46
C ILE A 724 10.69 -13.53 14.80
N GLU A 725 10.34 -13.38 16.08
CA GLU A 725 9.57 -12.24 16.58
C GLU A 725 10.34 -10.94 16.31
N LEU A 726 9.62 -9.93 15.81
CA LEU A 726 10.20 -8.67 15.37
C LEU A 726 10.94 -7.93 16.50
N ASP A 727 12.27 -7.77 16.38
CA ASP A 727 13.06 -6.80 17.15
C ASP A 727 12.97 -5.42 16.47
N PRO A 728 12.26 -4.42 17.03
CA PRO A 728 12.09 -3.10 16.38
C PRO A 728 13.40 -2.32 16.25
N ASN A 729 14.47 -2.73 16.94
CA ASN A 729 15.80 -2.12 16.82
C ASN A 729 16.61 -2.73 15.67
N ARG A 730 16.27 -3.94 15.24
CA ARG A 730 16.95 -4.70 14.18
C ARG A 730 15.93 -5.48 13.32
N PRO A 731 14.98 -4.79 12.66
CA PRO A 731 13.89 -5.45 11.96
C PRO A 731 14.40 -6.31 10.80
N VAL A 732 14.11 -7.61 10.87
CA VAL A 732 14.31 -8.58 9.78
C VAL A 732 12.96 -9.24 9.51
N LYS A 733 12.39 -8.95 8.34
CA LYS A 733 11.03 -9.40 7.98
C LYS A 733 11.11 -10.73 7.20
N VAL A 734 10.17 -11.64 7.44
CA VAL A 734 10.03 -12.92 6.73
C VAL A 734 8.77 -12.86 5.87
N PHE A 735 8.93 -13.12 4.57
CA PHE A 735 7.83 -13.23 3.62
C PHE A 735 7.80 -14.65 3.05
N CYS A 736 6.60 -15.19 2.89
CA CYS A 736 6.39 -16.54 2.36
C CYS A 736 5.61 -16.47 1.04
N VAL A 737 5.95 -17.33 0.08
CA VAL A 737 5.23 -17.48 -1.18
C VAL A 737 4.90 -18.95 -1.37
N ALA A 738 3.60 -19.25 -1.47
CA ALA A 738 3.05 -20.60 -1.41
C ALA A 738 2.60 -21.09 -2.80
N PHE A 739 3.17 -22.20 -3.28
CA PHE A 739 2.97 -22.69 -4.65
C PHE A 739 2.01 -23.89 -4.77
N ASP A 740 1.25 -24.22 -3.72
CA ASP A 740 0.32 -25.36 -3.72
C ASP A 740 -0.97 -25.08 -2.95
N ARG A 741 -2.09 -25.62 -3.44
CA ARG A 741 -3.40 -25.54 -2.76
C ARG A 741 -3.48 -26.43 -1.51
N GLU A 742 -2.58 -27.41 -1.40
CA GLU A 742 -2.39 -28.22 -0.20
C GLU A 742 -1.33 -27.65 0.76
N SER A 743 -0.78 -26.46 0.46
CA SER A 743 0.18 -25.79 1.34
C SER A 743 -0.46 -25.33 2.65
N ASP A 744 0.32 -25.37 3.73
CA ASP A 744 -0.11 -24.86 5.03
C ASP A 744 0.01 -23.32 5.07
N LEU A 745 -0.83 -22.63 4.28
CA LEU A 745 -0.91 -21.17 4.24
C LEU A 745 -1.08 -20.58 5.65
N ALA A 746 -1.89 -21.20 6.51
CA ALA A 746 -2.08 -20.77 7.89
C ALA A 746 -0.78 -20.82 8.71
N ALA A 747 0.08 -21.83 8.53
CA ALA A 747 1.41 -21.83 9.13
C ALA A 747 2.34 -20.78 8.51
N LEU A 748 2.29 -20.58 7.19
CA LEU A 748 3.10 -19.57 6.48
C LEU A 748 2.74 -18.13 6.89
N ASP A 749 1.44 -17.81 7.04
CA ASP A 749 0.95 -16.54 7.54
C ASP A 749 1.38 -16.31 8.99
N ARG A 750 1.31 -17.33 9.86
CA ARG A 750 1.84 -17.23 11.23
C ARG A 750 3.35 -16.95 11.25
N ILE A 751 4.12 -17.62 10.39
CA ILE A 751 5.58 -17.43 10.26
C ILE A 751 5.92 -16.02 9.79
N ALA A 752 5.27 -15.54 8.72
CA ALA A 752 5.51 -14.21 8.20
C ALA A 752 5.04 -13.13 9.19
N GLY A 753 3.85 -13.31 9.76
CA GLY A 753 3.20 -12.37 10.69
C GLY A 753 3.99 -12.06 11.94
N ALA A 754 4.65 -13.07 12.55
CA ALA A 754 5.52 -12.90 13.73
C ALA A 754 6.67 -11.91 13.51
N SER A 755 7.16 -11.81 12.28
CA SER A 755 8.26 -10.92 11.87
C SER A 755 7.77 -9.62 11.21
N ALA A 756 6.48 -9.31 11.29
CA ALA A 756 5.82 -8.22 10.55
C ALA A 756 6.02 -8.25 9.01
N GLY A 757 6.09 -9.46 8.45
CA GLY A 757 5.90 -9.72 7.02
C GLY A 757 4.48 -10.23 6.72
N LYS A 758 4.33 -10.83 5.52
CA LYS A 758 3.08 -11.37 4.95
C LYS A 758 3.36 -12.63 4.13
N ALA A 759 2.42 -13.58 4.07
CA ALA A 759 2.48 -14.66 3.10
C ALA A 759 1.65 -14.32 1.84
N PHE A 760 2.01 -14.91 0.71
CA PHE A 760 1.34 -14.72 -0.57
C PHE A 760 0.93 -16.07 -1.16
N ASP A 761 -0.36 -16.22 -1.45
CA ASP A 761 -0.89 -17.31 -2.28
C ASP A 761 -0.40 -17.10 -3.73
N ALA A 762 0.36 -18.08 -4.23
CA ALA A 762 0.83 -18.17 -5.60
C ALA A 762 0.43 -19.54 -6.20
N THR A 763 -0.77 -20.01 -5.85
CA THR A 763 -1.29 -21.34 -6.24
C THR A 763 -1.99 -21.33 -7.60
N ASP A 764 -2.43 -20.17 -8.09
CA ASP A 764 -2.89 -19.96 -9.47
C ASP A 764 -1.73 -19.39 -10.32
N PRO A 765 -1.28 -20.10 -11.39
CA PRO A 765 -0.30 -19.60 -12.35
C PRO A 765 -0.54 -18.19 -12.90
N ALA A 766 -1.79 -17.70 -12.91
CA ALA A 766 -2.13 -16.34 -13.32
C ALA A 766 -1.76 -15.27 -12.28
N THR A 767 -1.73 -15.60 -10.98
CA THR A 767 -1.44 -14.65 -9.89
C THR A 767 0.00 -14.68 -9.42
N ILE A 768 0.81 -15.67 -9.83
CA ILE A 768 2.20 -15.83 -9.34
C ILE A 768 3.07 -14.61 -9.65
N ASP A 769 3.05 -14.12 -10.89
CA ASP A 769 3.83 -12.91 -11.25
C ASP A 769 3.37 -11.69 -10.44
N GLU A 770 2.08 -11.61 -10.06
CA GLU A 770 1.58 -10.57 -9.16
C GLU A 770 2.06 -10.75 -7.72
N ALA A 771 1.92 -11.94 -7.12
CA ALA A 771 2.39 -12.23 -5.77
C ALA A 771 3.87 -11.85 -5.57
N PHE A 772 4.69 -12.11 -6.60
CA PHE A 772 6.09 -11.69 -6.64
C PHE A 772 6.31 -10.19 -6.84
N VAL A 773 5.45 -9.50 -7.60
CA VAL A 773 5.48 -8.03 -7.71
C VAL A 773 5.08 -7.38 -6.39
N LYS A 774 4.03 -7.87 -5.71
CA LYS A 774 3.63 -7.42 -4.36
C LYS A 774 4.79 -7.55 -3.37
N LEU A 775 5.37 -8.74 -3.30
CA LEU A 775 6.56 -9.04 -2.52
C LEU A 775 7.71 -8.06 -2.80
N VAL A 776 8.12 -7.88 -4.06
CA VAL A 776 9.29 -7.01 -4.37
C VAL A 776 8.95 -5.53 -4.22
N SER A 777 7.69 -5.13 -4.39
CA SER A 777 7.23 -3.78 -4.10
C SER A 777 7.21 -3.44 -2.61
N SER A 778 7.39 -4.44 -1.73
CA SER A 778 7.56 -4.28 -0.29
C SER A 778 8.97 -3.84 0.14
N PHE A 779 9.88 -3.61 -0.81
CA PHE A 779 11.32 -3.35 -0.62
C PHE A 779 11.83 -2.07 -1.35
#